data_AF-A0A2N2NRC8-F1
#
_entry.id   AF-A0A2N2NRC8-F1
#
_cell.length_a   1.000
_cell.length_b   1.000
_cell.length_c   1.000
_cell.angle_alpha   90.00
_cell.angle_beta   90.00
_cell.angle_gamma   90.00
#
_symmetry.space_group_name_H-M   'P 1'
#
loop_
_entity.id
_entity.type
_entity.pdbx_description
1 polymer ?
#
loop_
_entity_poly.entity_id
_entity_poly.type
_entity_poly.pdbx_seq_one_letter_code
_entity_poly.pdbx_strand_id
1 'polypeptide(L)'
;MGNRQTKGKIIQEGPGKGQRGSPVNLVTKSEMEDVVMKGKLRKIFQGMVVLVICLGLTGGLTENVQAATCTWNGSVSIDWTNPSNWTDFCVPGVSDNVVIPAATTNSPTIPIMSSITVASITIDSGATLTIMKGSGVNAALWTINGSLIANAADSPIFINYNAGTGSGVVNNFGTISKIGADKLIFYSTFNNSGELIFDESGTNDGGVVLLRGGNHTGTFQGKYLFLGGDVAGQTYNFNSESDIRVTQLFAHQGTINIEGSYSPPVSASYLSVHPSAGTVAVNFKTGANVIRMAETTNINNLSKLTLEAQTYNYTMEKLSLEYGGELKVLGDLTVNNKFDWRSGKLSGATGRTTINTGTVFTMGISSYSQNDFTLDGHNLVNNAVANWNNRNLTLLNNAVIENNGTFNANANTTMSAGASESFINNGNFYKNTASTTTTMNVPFTNDGIVLVNAGSLVFQQGMDNGENTTINLGGGILDPGDTLILDTGDSLIGSGTLDSNLENAGTVSPGASPGIITVDGDYTQDSSGTLAIELGGTTPGSGYDQLAVTGAVTFGGTLDVSLIPDFTPAADQNFTIMTYASRSGEFDTENLPSLSGDLEWILEYGPTALLLKIPSSTALGSISGTVSCVGSLSGSPYELFVDLHIVPTTAPVDTVHISCGDDYRFDDLPDGSYYVGAWLDENESGDGPPDPDEPHAWYGAPDVIEISGGNSFTEIDITLEAPFFIYLPLIVK
;
A
#
# COMPACT_ATOMS: atom_id res chain seq x y z
N MET A 1 46.90 25.84 -43.02
CA MET A 1 46.36 24.49 -43.31
C MET A 1 44.85 24.66 -43.43
N GLY A 2 44.26 24.88 -44.60
CA GLY A 2 44.16 23.98 -45.76
C GLY A 2 42.74 23.38 -45.77
N ASN A 3 41.73 24.11 -46.26
CA ASN A 3 41.13 24.05 -47.62
C ASN A 3 40.19 22.82 -47.81
N ARG A 4 38.96 22.88 -48.36
CA ARG A 4 38.38 23.56 -49.55
C ARG A 4 36.86 23.21 -49.57
N GLN A 5 35.93 23.85 -50.30
CA GLN A 5 35.81 25.18 -50.89
C GLN A 5 34.36 25.37 -51.38
N THR A 6 33.98 26.64 -51.41
CA THR A 6 32.73 27.26 -51.83
C THR A 6 32.54 27.46 -53.35
N LYS A 7 31.26 27.64 -53.71
CA LYS A 7 30.65 28.63 -54.64
C LYS A 7 30.58 28.35 -56.15
N GLY A 8 29.34 28.41 -56.64
CA GLY A 8 28.95 28.80 -58.00
C GLY A 8 27.87 29.90 -57.92
N LYS A 9 28.07 30.96 -58.69
CA LYS A 9 27.38 32.26 -58.76
C LYS A 9 26.62 32.32 -60.09
N ILE A 10 25.51 33.07 -60.20
CA ILE A 10 25.13 33.86 -61.38
C ILE A 10 24.13 34.96 -60.95
N ILE A 11 24.30 36.14 -61.54
CA ILE A 11 23.61 37.42 -61.35
C ILE A 11 22.82 37.72 -62.63
N GLN A 12 21.63 38.35 -62.55
CA GLN A 12 21.25 39.46 -63.44
C GLN A 12 20.12 40.33 -62.84
N GLU A 13 20.13 41.59 -63.25
CA GLU A 13 19.69 42.81 -62.55
C GLU A 13 18.22 43.23 -62.84
N GLY A 14 17.67 44.12 -62.00
CA GLY A 14 16.45 44.89 -62.30
C GLY A 14 15.90 45.69 -61.08
N PRO A 15 15.78 47.04 -61.12
CA PRO A 15 15.68 47.91 -59.92
C PRO A 15 14.27 48.47 -59.64
N GLY A 16 14.05 49.02 -58.42
CA GLY A 16 13.00 50.02 -58.19
C GLY A 16 12.50 50.23 -56.75
N LYS A 17 13.02 51.27 -56.08
CA LYS A 17 12.66 51.86 -54.77
C LYS A 17 11.18 52.36 -54.75
N GLY A 18 10.47 52.67 -53.66
CA GLY A 18 10.76 53.07 -52.29
C GLY A 18 9.50 53.75 -51.68
N GLN A 19 9.50 53.88 -50.34
CA GLN A 19 8.39 54.12 -49.40
C GLN A 19 7.72 55.53 -49.33
N ARG A 20 6.67 55.59 -48.47
CA ARG A 20 6.07 56.70 -47.64
C ARG A 20 4.78 57.30 -48.22
N GLY A 21 3.72 57.66 -47.49
CA GLY A 21 3.38 57.76 -46.06
C GLY A 21 2.10 58.65 -45.97
N SER A 22 1.15 58.31 -45.08
CA SER A 22 -0.14 59.02 -44.79
C SER A 22 0.06 60.45 -44.18
N PRO A 23 -0.95 61.27 -43.77
CA PRO A 23 -2.42 61.03 -43.62
C PRO A 23 -3.43 62.24 -43.82
N VAL A 24 -4.75 61.95 -43.71
CA VAL A 24 -5.92 62.72 -43.13
C VAL A 24 -6.46 64.05 -43.77
N ASN A 25 -7.74 64.09 -44.23
CA ASN A 25 -8.94 64.74 -43.59
C ASN A 25 -10.21 64.93 -44.50
N LEU A 26 -11.38 64.61 -43.92
CA LEU A 26 -12.75 65.23 -43.97
C LEU A 26 -13.61 65.46 -45.27
N VAL A 27 -14.80 64.81 -45.24
CA VAL A 27 -16.20 65.28 -45.52
C VAL A 27 -16.81 65.29 -46.95
N THR A 28 -18.10 64.90 -46.92
CA THR A 28 -19.14 64.56 -47.92
C THR A 28 -19.67 65.68 -48.82
N LYS A 29 -20.26 65.34 -49.99
CA LYS A 29 -21.64 65.74 -50.34
C LYS A 29 -22.17 64.99 -51.58
N SER A 30 -23.30 64.34 -51.36
CA SER A 30 -24.40 64.14 -52.30
C SER A 30 -24.64 65.39 -53.15
N GLU A 31 -24.71 65.27 -54.48
CA GLU A 31 -25.46 66.16 -55.42
C GLU A 31 -25.06 65.94 -56.91
N MET A 32 -24.75 64.73 -57.38
CA MET A 32 -24.65 64.47 -58.83
C MET A 32 -24.98 63.03 -59.18
N GLU A 33 -26.25 62.61 -59.05
CA GLU A 33 -26.77 61.45 -59.83
C GLU A 33 -28.31 61.27 -59.77
N ASP A 34 -29.11 62.34 -59.61
CA ASP A 34 -30.59 62.22 -59.55
C ASP A 34 -31.35 62.95 -60.68
N VAL A 35 -30.70 63.25 -61.81
CA VAL A 35 -31.38 63.83 -62.97
C VAL A 35 -30.79 63.24 -64.24
N VAL A 36 -31.40 62.17 -64.77
CA VAL A 36 -31.43 61.77 -66.21
C VAL A 36 -32.21 60.46 -66.46
N MET A 37 -32.63 59.70 -65.44
CA MET A 37 -33.39 58.44 -65.63
C MET A 37 -34.92 58.53 -65.37
N LYS A 38 -35.53 59.72 -65.48
CA LYS A 38 -37.01 59.90 -65.30
C LYS A 38 -37.82 60.02 -66.61
N GLY A 39 -37.23 59.76 -67.78
CA GLY A 39 -37.88 60.02 -69.07
C GLY A 39 -38.44 58.83 -69.86
N LYS A 40 -38.00 57.57 -69.62
CA LYS A 40 -38.23 56.48 -70.59
C LYS A 40 -38.74 55.14 -70.06
N LEU A 41 -38.97 54.97 -68.76
CA LEU A 41 -39.57 53.73 -68.21
C LEU A 41 -41.11 53.77 -68.06
N ARG A 42 -41.78 54.85 -68.49
CA ARG A 42 -43.21 55.08 -68.26
C ARG A 42 -44.17 54.49 -69.31
N LYS A 43 -43.68 53.69 -70.27
CA LYS A 43 -44.51 53.06 -71.33
C LYS A 43 -44.44 51.52 -71.43
N ILE A 44 -43.70 50.86 -70.53
CA ILE A 44 -43.69 49.39 -70.41
C ILE A 44 -44.59 48.90 -69.25
N PHE A 45 -45.04 49.80 -68.36
CA PHE A 45 -45.84 49.46 -67.18
C PHE A 45 -47.37 49.52 -67.38
N GLN A 46 -47.86 49.79 -68.59
CA GLN A 46 -49.31 49.90 -68.88
C GLN A 46 -49.88 48.71 -69.67
N GLY A 47 -49.09 47.66 -69.94
CA GLY A 47 -49.53 46.43 -70.62
C GLY A 47 -49.68 45.19 -69.73
N MET A 48 -49.24 45.22 -68.47
CA MET A 48 -49.33 44.09 -67.51
C MET A 48 -50.42 44.26 -66.44
N VAL A 49 -51.34 45.23 -66.62
CA VAL A 49 -52.37 45.60 -65.61
C VAL A 49 -53.74 44.95 -65.88
N VAL A 50 -53.90 44.10 -66.91
CA VAL A 50 -55.22 43.54 -67.29
C VAL A 50 -55.32 42.01 -67.18
N LEU A 51 -54.24 41.28 -66.90
CA LEU A 51 -54.30 39.79 -66.80
C LEU A 51 -54.21 39.23 -65.36
N VAL A 52 -53.97 40.05 -64.34
CA VAL A 52 -53.91 39.57 -62.93
C VAL A 52 -55.19 39.89 -62.15
N ILE A 53 -56.15 40.59 -62.77
CA ILE A 53 -57.45 40.94 -62.18
C ILE A 53 -58.48 39.78 -62.25
N CYS A 54 -58.14 38.64 -62.88
CA CYS A 54 -59.01 37.45 -62.91
C CYS A 54 -58.61 36.30 -61.96
N LEU A 55 -57.64 36.51 -61.06
CA LEU A 55 -57.35 35.59 -59.93
C LEU A 55 -57.61 36.22 -58.55
N GLY A 56 -58.10 37.46 -58.52
CA GLY A 56 -58.49 38.16 -57.30
C GLY A 56 -59.88 37.76 -56.83
N LEU A 57 -60.06 36.56 -56.29
CA LEU A 57 -61.22 36.19 -55.45
C LEU A 57 -60.99 34.95 -54.56
N THR A 58 -59.74 34.67 -54.18
CA THR A 58 -59.41 33.85 -53.00
C THR A 58 -58.33 34.56 -52.18
N GLY A 59 -58.55 35.85 -51.90
CA GLY A 59 -57.82 36.56 -50.86
C GLY A 59 -58.36 36.10 -49.51
N GLY A 60 -57.96 34.91 -49.07
CA GLY A 60 -58.04 34.55 -47.67
C GLY A 60 -57.21 35.58 -46.91
N LEU A 61 -57.85 36.31 -46.00
CA LEU A 61 -57.20 37.17 -45.05
C LEU A 61 -56.04 36.38 -44.43
N THR A 62 -54.80 36.78 -44.69
CA THR A 62 -53.70 36.40 -43.80
C THR A 62 -53.88 37.23 -42.54
N GLU A 63 -54.79 36.77 -41.68
CA GLU A 63 -54.79 37.22 -40.30
C GLU A 63 -53.40 36.92 -39.74
N ASN A 64 -52.82 37.90 -39.05
CA ASN A 64 -51.74 37.59 -38.12
C ASN A 64 -52.29 36.49 -37.21
N VAL A 65 -51.76 35.27 -37.28
CA VAL A 65 -52.13 34.20 -36.35
C VAL A 65 -51.59 34.64 -35.00
N GLN A 66 -52.44 35.34 -34.28
CA GLN A 66 -52.23 35.70 -32.89
C GLN A 66 -52.19 34.38 -32.11
N ALA A 67 -51.17 34.19 -31.28
CA ALA A 67 -51.07 33.03 -30.39
C ALA A 67 -52.39 32.86 -29.63
N ALA A 68 -53.15 31.81 -29.94
CA ALA A 68 -54.42 31.54 -29.30
C ALA A 68 -54.16 30.78 -27.99
N THR A 69 -54.98 31.04 -26.97
CA THR A 69 -54.97 30.23 -25.75
C THR A 69 -56.04 29.17 -25.87
N CYS A 70 -55.62 27.91 -25.93
CA CYS A 70 -56.50 26.76 -25.96
C CYS A 70 -56.65 26.19 -24.55
N THR A 71 -57.86 26.33 -24.00
CA THR A 71 -58.18 25.85 -22.66
C THR A 71 -58.92 24.53 -22.75
N TRP A 72 -58.46 23.53 -22.00
CA TRP A 72 -59.14 22.25 -21.91
C TRP A 72 -60.45 22.39 -21.12
N ASN A 73 -61.56 21.98 -21.71
CA ASN A 73 -62.87 21.91 -21.03
C ASN A 73 -63.24 20.48 -20.62
N GLY A 74 -62.71 19.45 -21.31
CA GLY A 74 -62.93 18.04 -20.98
C GLY A 74 -64.40 17.58 -21.01
N SER A 75 -65.25 18.27 -21.76
CA SER A 75 -66.71 18.06 -21.70
C SER A 75 -67.17 16.75 -22.35
N VAL A 76 -66.35 16.15 -23.22
CA VAL A 76 -66.75 14.99 -24.03
C VAL A 76 -65.94 13.75 -23.69
N SER A 77 -64.62 13.83 -23.63
CA SER A 77 -63.76 12.67 -23.39
C SER A 77 -62.38 13.09 -22.83
N ILE A 78 -61.53 12.11 -22.56
CA ILE A 78 -60.12 12.32 -22.19
C ILE A 78 -59.20 12.60 -23.41
N ASP A 79 -59.68 12.41 -24.64
CA ASP A 79 -58.85 12.43 -25.85
C ASP A 79 -58.39 13.85 -26.21
N TRP A 80 -57.08 14.10 -26.10
CA TRP A 80 -56.43 15.37 -26.45
C TRP A 80 -56.80 15.85 -27.87
N THR A 81 -56.98 14.91 -28.81
CA THR A 81 -57.17 15.22 -30.23
C THR A 81 -58.61 15.58 -30.59
N ASN A 82 -59.57 15.39 -29.69
CA ASN A 82 -60.97 15.72 -29.93
C ASN A 82 -61.19 17.25 -29.77
N PRO A 83 -61.57 17.98 -30.85
CA PRO A 83 -61.79 19.41 -30.79
C PRO A 83 -62.84 19.84 -29.77
N SER A 84 -63.84 18.99 -29.50
CA SER A 84 -64.94 19.32 -28.57
C SER A 84 -64.49 19.41 -27.11
N ASN A 85 -63.29 18.93 -26.79
CA ASN A 85 -62.70 19.04 -25.45
C ASN A 85 -61.95 20.37 -25.24
N TRP A 86 -61.84 21.22 -26.27
CA TRP A 86 -61.13 22.51 -26.22
C TRP A 86 -62.09 23.68 -26.38
N THR A 87 -61.79 24.81 -25.71
CA THR A 87 -62.47 26.08 -25.98
C THR A 87 -62.37 26.43 -27.46
N ASP A 88 -63.47 26.90 -28.06
CA ASP A 88 -63.55 27.29 -29.47
C ASP A 88 -63.06 26.23 -30.48
N PHE A 89 -63.11 24.94 -30.10
CA PHE A 89 -62.67 23.81 -30.93
C PHE A 89 -61.20 23.87 -31.39
N CYS A 90 -60.35 24.58 -30.65
CA CYS A 90 -59.05 25.06 -31.14
C CYS A 90 -57.87 24.06 -31.09
N VAL A 91 -58.09 22.73 -31.08
CA VAL A 91 -57.05 21.66 -30.89
C VAL A 91 -55.61 22.18 -31.05
N PRO A 92 -54.85 22.32 -29.94
CA PRO A 92 -53.63 23.14 -29.92
C PRO A 92 -52.58 22.76 -30.99
N GLY A 93 -52.08 23.77 -31.71
CA GLY A 93 -50.95 23.67 -32.63
C GLY A 93 -49.70 24.42 -32.14
N VAL A 94 -48.69 24.52 -33.02
CA VAL A 94 -47.32 25.00 -32.69
C VAL A 94 -47.25 26.42 -32.13
N SER A 95 -48.24 27.27 -32.42
CA SER A 95 -48.32 28.66 -31.98
C SER A 95 -49.13 28.86 -30.69
N ASP A 96 -49.80 27.82 -30.21
CA ASP A 96 -50.88 27.97 -29.24
C ASP A 96 -50.40 27.71 -27.82
N ASN A 97 -50.96 28.47 -26.88
CA ASN A 97 -50.73 28.27 -25.45
C ASN A 97 -51.80 27.32 -24.92
N VAL A 98 -51.39 26.24 -24.26
CA VAL A 98 -52.30 25.27 -23.66
C VAL A 98 -52.50 25.59 -22.18
N VAL A 99 -53.76 25.61 -21.74
CA VAL A 99 -54.14 25.69 -20.33
C VAL A 99 -55.04 24.51 -19.97
N ILE A 100 -54.67 23.77 -18.92
CA ILE A 100 -55.47 22.67 -18.37
C ILE A 100 -55.95 23.10 -16.98
N PRO A 101 -57.21 23.53 -16.84
CA PRO A 101 -57.73 24.03 -15.59
C PRO A 101 -58.14 22.89 -14.64
N ALA A 102 -58.26 23.23 -13.36
CA ALA A 102 -58.76 22.33 -12.33
C ALA A 102 -60.22 21.92 -12.58
N ALA A 103 -60.66 20.82 -11.95
CA ALA A 103 -62.06 20.40 -11.89
C ALA A 103 -62.74 20.15 -13.25
N THR A 104 -61.98 19.75 -14.27
CA THR A 104 -62.54 19.27 -15.55
C THR A 104 -63.09 17.86 -15.40
N THR A 105 -64.23 17.56 -16.05
CA THR A 105 -64.91 16.25 -15.94
C THR A 105 -64.02 15.11 -16.41
N ASN A 106 -63.32 15.31 -17.53
CA ASN A 106 -62.38 14.36 -18.10
C ASN A 106 -61.02 15.06 -18.21
N SER A 107 -60.00 14.58 -17.50
CA SER A 107 -58.64 15.10 -17.62
C SER A 107 -58.02 14.68 -18.97
N PRO A 108 -57.25 15.57 -19.64
CA PRO A 108 -56.68 15.29 -20.95
C PRO A 108 -55.65 14.15 -20.92
N THR A 109 -55.66 13.36 -21.98
CA THR A 109 -54.70 12.29 -22.26
C THR A 109 -54.15 12.45 -23.68
N ILE A 110 -52.83 12.61 -23.79
CA ILE A 110 -52.11 12.52 -25.06
C ILE A 110 -51.97 11.04 -25.41
N PRO A 111 -52.49 10.58 -26.58
CA PRO A 111 -52.52 9.17 -26.93
C PRO A 111 -51.12 8.60 -27.18
N ILE A 112 -51.03 7.27 -27.31
CA ILE A 112 -49.75 6.57 -27.58
C ILE A 112 -49.11 7.05 -28.88
N MET A 113 -47.78 6.97 -28.98
CA MET A 113 -47.02 7.23 -30.22
C MET A 113 -47.37 8.56 -30.91
N SER A 114 -47.69 9.59 -30.12
CA SER A 114 -48.11 10.91 -30.61
C SER A 114 -46.96 11.89 -30.63
N SER A 115 -46.97 12.83 -31.57
CA SER A 115 -46.02 13.96 -31.62
C SER A 115 -46.80 15.26 -31.53
N ILE A 116 -46.71 15.92 -30.38
CA ILE A 116 -47.41 17.18 -30.10
C ILE A 116 -46.37 18.30 -30.00
N THR A 117 -46.63 19.42 -30.66
CA THR A 117 -45.82 20.63 -30.55
C THR A 117 -46.74 21.82 -30.37
N VAL A 118 -46.53 22.57 -29.29
CA VAL A 118 -47.31 23.76 -28.90
C VAL A 118 -46.37 24.86 -28.41
N ALA A 119 -46.87 26.09 -28.22
CA ALA A 119 -46.04 27.19 -27.72
C ALA A 119 -45.73 27.03 -26.22
N SER A 120 -46.74 26.77 -25.40
CA SER A 120 -46.60 26.52 -23.96
C SER A 120 -47.66 25.56 -23.43
N ILE A 121 -47.38 24.93 -22.28
CA ILE A 121 -48.35 24.10 -21.54
C ILE A 121 -48.40 24.57 -20.09
N THR A 122 -49.59 24.88 -19.60
CA THR A 122 -49.86 25.14 -18.18
C THR A 122 -50.86 24.13 -17.64
N ILE A 123 -50.47 23.40 -16.59
CA ILE A 123 -51.34 22.50 -15.83
C ILE A 123 -51.63 23.18 -14.50
N ASP A 124 -52.87 23.65 -14.31
CA ASP A 124 -53.24 24.36 -13.09
C ASP A 124 -53.26 23.44 -11.86
N SER A 125 -53.17 24.03 -10.68
CA SER A 125 -53.26 23.28 -9.42
C SER A 125 -54.58 22.51 -9.35
N GLY A 126 -54.52 21.21 -9.05
CA GLY A 126 -55.68 20.32 -9.06
C GLY A 126 -56.10 19.79 -10.44
N ALA A 127 -55.40 20.17 -11.52
CA ALA A 127 -55.58 19.58 -12.84
C ALA A 127 -54.61 18.40 -13.08
N THR A 128 -54.91 17.53 -14.04
CA THR A 128 -54.06 16.40 -14.43
C THR A 128 -53.89 16.35 -15.95
N LEU A 129 -52.67 16.11 -16.44
CA LEU A 129 -52.39 15.72 -17.82
C LEU A 129 -51.78 14.32 -17.83
N THR A 130 -52.28 13.44 -18.67
CA THR A 130 -51.66 12.13 -18.91
C THR A 130 -50.97 12.09 -20.27
N ILE A 131 -49.74 11.58 -20.33
CA ILE A 131 -49.01 11.30 -21.57
C ILE A 131 -48.78 9.80 -21.66
N MET A 132 -49.24 9.19 -22.74
CA MET A 132 -49.06 7.76 -22.98
C MET A 132 -47.74 7.46 -23.69
N LYS A 133 -47.24 6.24 -23.51
CA LYS A 133 -45.99 5.70 -24.04
C LYS A 133 -45.71 6.01 -25.51
N GLY A 134 -44.43 6.15 -25.84
CA GLY A 134 -43.93 6.37 -27.20
C GLY A 134 -44.19 7.78 -27.73
N SER A 135 -44.80 8.67 -26.94
CA SER A 135 -45.16 10.02 -27.36
C SER A 135 -44.07 11.04 -27.09
N GLY A 136 -43.96 12.01 -27.99
CA GLY A 136 -43.14 13.22 -27.85
C GLY A 136 -44.01 14.45 -27.69
N VAL A 137 -43.75 15.28 -26.67
CA VAL A 137 -44.49 16.52 -26.43
C VAL A 137 -43.50 17.68 -26.29
N ASN A 138 -43.63 18.66 -27.18
CA ASN A 138 -42.74 19.80 -27.30
C ASN A 138 -43.47 21.09 -26.95
N ALA A 139 -42.93 21.86 -26.02
CA ALA A 139 -43.35 23.22 -25.73
C ALA A 139 -42.16 24.05 -25.25
N ALA A 140 -42.11 25.33 -25.63
CA ALA A 140 -41.03 26.22 -25.20
C ALA A 140 -41.04 26.43 -23.67
N LEU A 141 -42.23 26.40 -23.06
CA LEU A 141 -42.42 26.49 -21.62
C LEU A 141 -43.48 25.51 -21.13
N TRP A 142 -43.13 24.73 -20.11
CA TRP A 142 -44.08 23.98 -19.29
C TRP A 142 -44.16 24.58 -17.89
N THR A 143 -45.38 24.78 -17.40
CA THR A 143 -45.68 25.16 -16.02
C THR A 143 -46.62 24.12 -15.42
N ILE A 144 -46.11 23.30 -14.50
CA ILE A 144 -46.86 22.19 -13.90
C ILE A 144 -47.17 22.54 -12.45
N ASN A 145 -48.35 23.10 -12.19
CA ASN A 145 -48.85 23.36 -10.84
C ASN A 145 -49.73 22.21 -10.31
N GLY A 146 -50.31 21.41 -11.21
CA GLY A 146 -51.10 20.22 -10.93
C GLY A 146 -50.30 18.92 -11.06
N SER A 147 -50.88 17.91 -11.71
CA SER A 147 -50.26 16.60 -11.91
C SER A 147 -49.95 16.32 -13.39
N LEU A 148 -48.76 15.80 -13.66
CA LEU A 148 -48.41 15.19 -14.94
C LEU A 148 -48.15 13.70 -14.72
N ILE A 149 -48.95 12.85 -15.36
CA ILE A 149 -48.76 11.40 -15.37
C ILE A 149 -48.09 11.00 -16.68
N ALA A 150 -46.85 10.53 -16.61
CA ALA A 150 -46.10 10.00 -17.75
C ALA A 150 -46.13 8.47 -17.73
N ASN A 151 -47.01 7.87 -18.55
CA ASN A 151 -47.18 6.43 -18.64
C ASN A 151 -46.30 5.80 -19.72
N ALA A 152 -45.03 5.60 -19.38
CA ALA A 152 -44.02 4.96 -20.24
C ALA A 152 -44.05 3.43 -20.11
N ALA A 153 -45.22 2.80 -20.38
CA ALA A 153 -45.47 1.38 -20.11
C ALA A 153 -44.42 0.41 -20.69
N ASP A 154 -44.03 0.58 -21.96
CA ASP A 154 -43.04 -0.27 -22.66
C ASP A 154 -42.31 0.48 -23.80
N SER A 155 -42.40 1.81 -23.80
CA SER A 155 -41.74 2.68 -24.77
C SER A 155 -41.53 4.06 -24.13
N PRO A 156 -40.43 4.75 -24.44
CA PRO A 156 -40.06 5.99 -23.77
C PRO A 156 -41.05 7.12 -24.08
N ILE A 157 -41.14 8.07 -23.16
CA ILE A 157 -41.81 9.36 -23.37
C ILE A 157 -40.75 10.44 -23.49
N PHE A 158 -40.92 11.32 -24.47
CA PHE A 158 -39.99 12.39 -24.76
C PHE A 158 -40.62 13.75 -24.49
N ILE A 159 -39.98 14.55 -23.63
CA ILE A 159 -40.36 15.95 -23.41
C ILE A 159 -39.33 16.84 -24.11
N ASN A 160 -39.82 17.71 -24.98
CA ASN A 160 -39.04 18.70 -25.74
C ASN A 160 -37.97 18.09 -26.66
N TYR A 161 -38.27 16.94 -27.26
CA TYR A 161 -37.45 16.30 -28.28
C TYR A 161 -37.57 16.99 -29.65
N ASN A 162 -36.87 18.12 -29.81
CA ASN A 162 -36.76 18.85 -31.08
C ASN A 162 -35.55 18.34 -31.90
N ALA A 163 -35.69 17.17 -32.53
CA ALA A 163 -34.62 16.52 -33.31
C ALA A 163 -33.30 16.37 -32.53
N GLY A 164 -33.38 16.11 -31.22
CA GLY A 164 -32.24 15.98 -30.32
C GLY A 164 -31.56 17.30 -29.89
N THR A 165 -31.92 18.45 -30.49
CA THR A 165 -31.32 19.74 -30.12
C THR A 165 -31.81 20.28 -28.78
N GLY A 166 -33.01 19.90 -28.35
CA GLY A 166 -33.50 20.10 -26.98
C GLY A 166 -33.53 21.55 -26.52
N SER A 167 -34.64 22.25 -26.78
CA SER A 167 -34.90 23.63 -26.36
C SER A 167 -36.13 23.70 -25.45
N GLY A 168 -36.21 24.74 -24.62
CA GLY A 168 -37.34 24.98 -23.73
C GLY A 168 -37.03 24.79 -22.25
N VAL A 169 -38.03 25.07 -21.41
CA VAL A 169 -37.93 24.99 -19.95
C VAL A 169 -39.16 24.27 -19.41
N VAL A 170 -38.94 23.35 -18.47
CA VAL A 170 -40.00 22.69 -17.71
C VAL A 170 -39.88 23.12 -16.25
N ASN A 171 -40.91 23.78 -15.73
CA ASN A 171 -41.01 24.15 -14.31
C ASN A 171 -42.06 23.27 -13.63
N ASN A 172 -41.62 22.38 -12.75
CA ASN A 172 -42.50 21.56 -11.93
C ASN A 172 -42.68 22.17 -10.53
N PHE A 173 -43.90 22.61 -10.23
CA PHE A 173 -44.34 23.06 -8.90
C PHE A 173 -45.30 22.07 -8.23
N GLY A 174 -45.92 21.17 -9.00
CA GLY A 174 -46.81 20.12 -8.54
C GLY A 174 -46.14 18.75 -8.56
N THR A 175 -46.84 17.74 -9.08
CA THR A 175 -46.36 16.34 -9.08
C THR A 175 -46.21 15.81 -10.49
N ILE A 176 -45.02 15.30 -10.82
CA ILE A 176 -44.80 14.46 -11.99
C ILE A 176 -44.68 13.01 -11.53
N SER A 177 -45.56 12.15 -12.01
CA SER A 177 -45.54 10.71 -11.75
C SER A 177 -45.19 9.97 -13.02
N LYS A 178 -44.03 9.32 -13.04
CA LYS A 178 -43.64 8.40 -14.11
C LYS A 178 -44.04 6.99 -13.70
N ILE A 179 -44.81 6.33 -14.56
CA ILE A 179 -45.23 4.93 -14.41
C ILE A 179 -44.82 4.12 -15.66
N GLY A 180 -44.76 2.80 -15.54
CA GLY A 180 -44.40 1.90 -16.63
C GLY A 180 -42.94 1.48 -16.66
N ALA A 181 -42.59 0.64 -17.64
CA ALA A 181 -41.30 -0.04 -17.71
C ALA A 181 -40.16 0.80 -18.30
N ASP A 182 -40.44 1.78 -19.15
CA ASP A 182 -39.44 2.51 -19.95
C ASP A 182 -39.19 3.94 -19.42
N LYS A 183 -38.39 4.75 -20.11
CA LYS A 183 -37.86 6.02 -19.62
C LYS A 183 -38.81 7.20 -19.86
N LEU A 184 -38.82 8.15 -18.92
CA LEU A 184 -39.24 9.53 -19.18
C LEU A 184 -38.00 10.39 -19.41
N ILE A 185 -37.90 11.03 -20.58
CA ILE A 185 -36.68 11.73 -21.00
C ILE A 185 -36.98 13.21 -21.22
N PHE A 186 -36.26 14.08 -20.52
CA PHE A 186 -36.32 15.52 -20.68
C PHE A 186 -35.13 16.02 -21.51
N TYR A 187 -35.41 16.57 -22.69
CA TYR A 187 -34.42 17.20 -23.58
C TYR A 187 -34.23 18.71 -23.32
N SER A 188 -34.88 19.24 -22.29
CA SER A 188 -34.94 20.66 -21.94
C SER A 188 -34.49 20.92 -20.51
N THR A 189 -34.16 22.18 -20.20
CA THR A 189 -33.90 22.59 -18.82
C THR A 189 -35.08 22.18 -17.94
N PHE A 190 -34.81 21.48 -16.85
CA PHE A 190 -35.83 20.96 -15.93
C PHE A 190 -35.63 21.56 -14.55
N ASN A 191 -36.58 22.37 -14.09
CA ASN A 191 -36.59 22.90 -12.73
C ASN A 191 -37.66 22.17 -11.91
N ASN A 192 -37.29 21.72 -10.72
CA ASN A 192 -38.18 20.96 -9.86
C ASN A 192 -38.27 21.60 -8.48
N SER A 193 -39.43 22.18 -8.17
CA SER A 193 -39.80 22.67 -6.84
C SER A 193 -40.93 21.87 -6.20
N GLY A 194 -41.53 20.92 -6.95
CA GLY A 194 -42.53 19.98 -6.45
C GLY A 194 -41.97 18.56 -6.31
N GLU A 195 -42.76 17.56 -6.70
CA GLU A 195 -42.41 16.14 -6.58
C GLU A 195 -42.20 15.49 -7.96
N LEU A 196 -41.13 14.72 -8.10
CA LEU A 196 -40.90 13.82 -9.23
C LEU A 196 -40.79 12.39 -8.70
N ILE A 197 -41.79 11.56 -9.00
CA ILE A 197 -41.96 10.20 -8.48
C ILE A 197 -41.86 9.18 -9.61
N PHE A 198 -41.04 8.15 -9.44
CA PHE A 198 -40.74 7.13 -10.46
C PHE A 198 -40.39 5.76 -9.82
N ASP A 199 -41.41 5.10 -9.27
CA ASP A 199 -41.26 3.93 -8.38
C ASP A 199 -40.97 2.59 -9.09
N GLU A 200 -41.08 2.51 -10.43
CA GLU A 200 -41.01 1.23 -11.16
C GLU A 200 -39.68 1.00 -11.90
N SER A 201 -39.19 -0.26 -11.87
CA SER A 201 -38.23 -0.79 -12.85
C SER A 201 -38.92 -1.60 -13.91
N GLY A 202 -38.87 -1.15 -15.15
CA GLY A 202 -38.96 -2.06 -16.27
C GLY A 202 -37.61 -2.49 -16.81
N THR A 203 -37.67 -3.20 -17.93
CA THR A 203 -36.51 -3.53 -18.78
C THR A 203 -35.80 -2.25 -19.23
N ASN A 204 -34.45 -2.26 -19.33
CA ASN A 204 -33.61 -1.14 -19.80
C ASN A 204 -33.46 0.09 -18.89
N ASP A 205 -33.56 -0.09 -17.57
CA ASP A 205 -33.40 1.01 -16.60
C ASP A 205 -34.38 2.18 -16.84
N GLY A 206 -35.68 1.86 -16.92
CA GLY A 206 -36.76 2.82 -17.19
C GLY A 206 -36.99 3.89 -16.12
N GLY A 207 -35.99 4.70 -15.81
CA GLY A 207 -36.08 5.80 -14.87
C GLY A 207 -36.52 7.13 -15.48
N VAL A 208 -36.07 8.20 -14.85
CA VAL A 208 -36.11 9.54 -15.42
C VAL A 208 -34.71 9.94 -15.90
N VAL A 209 -34.65 10.54 -17.09
CA VAL A 209 -33.41 11.05 -17.69
C VAL A 209 -33.51 12.56 -17.87
N LEU A 210 -32.57 13.30 -17.29
CA LEU A 210 -32.43 14.75 -17.44
C LEU A 210 -31.19 15.07 -18.29
N LEU A 211 -31.40 15.33 -19.58
CA LEU A 211 -30.31 15.59 -20.54
C LEU A 211 -29.81 17.05 -20.52
N ARG A 212 -30.48 17.91 -19.77
CA ARG A 212 -30.12 19.32 -19.56
C ARG A 212 -30.17 19.62 -18.07
N GLY A 213 -29.40 20.63 -17.68
CA GLY A 213 -29.32 21.11 -16.31
C GLY A 213 -30.62 21.73 -15.80
N GLY A 214 -30.53 22.33 -14.61
CA GLY A 214 -31.67 22.98 -13.97
C GLY A 214 -31.44 23.24 -12.49
N ASN A 215 -32.40 23.92 -11.88
CA ASN A 215 -32.41 24.21 -10.45
C ASN A 215 -33.54 23.44 -9.77
N HIS A 216 -33.20 22.79 -8.67
CA HIS A 216 -34.09 21.92 -7.95
C HIS A 216 -34.15 22.31 -6.47
N THR A 217 -35.37 22.46 -5.96
CA THR A 217 -35.70 22.64 -4.53
C THR A 217 -36.71 21.60 -4.05
N GLY A 218 -37.23 20.77 -4.96
CA GLY A 218 -38.23 19.74 -4.69
C GLY A 218 -37.65 18.33 -4.53
N THR A 219 -38.54 17.34 -4.48
CA THR A 219 -38.21 15.94 -4.21
C THR A 219 -38.04 15.13 -5.49
N PHE A 220 -37.04 14.24 -5.49
CA PHE A 220 -36.81 13.19 -6.48
C PHE A 220 -36.89 11.83 -5.76
N GLN A 221 -37.90 11.03 -6.09
CA GLN A 221 -38.12 9.75 -5.45
C GLN A 221 -38.34 8.66 -6.49
N GLY A 222 -37.59 7.57 -6.39
CA GLY A 222 -37.79 6.42 -7.26
C GLY A 222 -36.54 5.56 -7.44
N LYS A 223 -36.52 4.76 -8.49
CA LYS A 223 -35.41 3.80 -8.66
C LYS A 223 -34.21 4.36 -9.43
N TYR A 224 -34.39 4.85 -10.64
CA TYR A 224 -33.29 5.29 -11.51
C TYR A 224 -33.42 6.77 -11.89
N LEU A 225 -32.40 7.56 -11.56
CA LEU A 225 -32.26 8.95 -12.02
C LEU A 225 -30.96 9.10 -12.79
N PHE A 226 -31.07 9.53 -14.05
CA PHE A 226 -29.95 9.77 -14.94
C PHE A 226 -29.77 11.27 -15.17
N LEU A 227 -28.58 11.77 -14.91
CA LEU A 227 -28.20 13.16 -15.08
C LEU A 227 -27.09 13.27 -16.13
N GLY A 228 -27.32 14.05 -17.17
CA GLY A 228 -26.39 14.24 -18.28
C GLY A 228 -26.72 13.36 -19.49
N GLY A 229 -26.05 13.66 -20.61
CA GLY A 229 -26.31 13.04 -21.91
C GLY A 229 -25.27 13.47 -22.95
N ASP A 230 -25.72 13.94 -24.10
CA ASP A 230 -24.84 14.33 -25.21
C ASP A 230 -24.45 15.82 -25.23
N VAL A 231 -24.91 16.59 -24.24
CA VAL A 231 -24.68 18.04 -24.20
C VAL A 231 -23.79 18.43 -23.04
N ALA A 232 -22.59 18.87 -23.38
CA ALA A 232 -21.57 19.27 -22.43
C ALA A 232 -21.94 20.56 -21.67
N GLY A 233 -21.30 20.77 -20.53
CA GLY A 233 -21.38 22.00 -19.75
C GLY A 233 -22.68 22.22 -18.98
N GLN A 234 -23.56 21.22 -18.92
CA GLN A 234 -24.80 21.30 -18.14
C GLN A 234 -24.49 21.33 -16.63
N THR A 235 -25.32 22.06 -15.88
CA THR A 235 -25.23 22.14 -14.41
C THR A 235 -26.57 21.77 -13.79
N TYR A 236 -26.55 20.83 -12.87
CA TYR A 236 -27.71 20.33 -12.12
C TYR A 236 -27.55 20.76 -10.67
N ASN A 237 -28.35 21.73 -10.22
CA ASN A 237 -28.26 22.26 -8.87
C ASN A 237 -29.41 21.72 -8.01
N PHE A 238 -29.10 20.81 -7.12
CA PHE A 238 -29.98 20.33 -6.06
C PHE A 238 -29.73 21.22 -4.83
N ASN A 239 -30.47 22.33 -4.75
CA ASN A 239 -30.29 23.37 -3.72
C ASN A 239 -30.71 22.84 -2.33
N SER A 240 -30.47 23.61 -1.27
CA SER A 240 -30.65 23.21 0.14
C SER A 240 -32.01 22.58 0.51
N GLU A 241 -33.09 22.95 -0.18
CA GLU A 241 -34.44 22.40 0.07
C GLU A 241 -34.72 21.09 -0.67
N SER A 242 -33.90 20.75 -1.67
CA SER A 242 -34.10 19.55 -2.47
C SER A 242 -33.90 18.26 -1.67
N ASP A 243 -34.55 17.19 -2.11
CA ASP A 243 -34.47 15.89 -1.46
C ASP A 243 -34.36 14.77 -2.50
N ILE A 244 -33.23 14.07 -2.50
CA ILE A 244 -32.92 12.99 -3.41
C ILE A 244 -33.04 11.65 -2.68
N ARG A 245 -34.13 10.93 -2.97
CA ARG A 245 -34.48 9.61 -2.43
C ARG A 245 -34.51 8.54 -3.53
N VAL A 246 -33.45 8.51 -4.34
CA VAL A 246 -33.34 7.58 -5.46
C VAL A 246 -32.51 6.36 -5.11
N THR A 247 -32.86 5.20 -5.67
CA THR A 247 -32.07 3.98 -5.45
C THR A 247 -30.74 4.04 -6.21
N GLN A 248 -30.78 4.48 -7.46
CA GLN A 248 -29.62 4.56 -8.33
C GLN A 248 -29.54 5.95 -8.97
N LEU A 249 -28.45 6.65 -8.68
CA LEU A 249 -28.12 7.94 -9.26
C LEU A 249 -26.96 7.77 -10.24
N PHE A 250 -27.20 8.09 -11.50
CA PHE A 250 -26.21 8.05 -12.56
C PHE A 250 -25.86 9.47 -13.00
N ALA A 251 -24.61 9.86 -12.80
CA ALA A 251 -24.04 11.09 -13.31
C ALA A 251 -23.19 10.77 -14.55
N HIS A 252 -23.72 11.11 -15.73
CA HIS A 252 -23.11 10.84 -17.03
C HIS A 252 -22.45 12.04 -17.68
N GLN A 253 -22.87 13.26 -17.38
CA GLN A 253 -22.23 14.45 -17.94
C GLN A 253 -22.58 15.71 -17.15
N GLY A 254 -21.67 16.69 -17.18
CA GLY A 254 -21.89 17.99 -16.59
C GLY A 254 -21.45 18.08 -15.13
N THR A 255 -21.96 19.09 -14.44
CA THR A 255 -21.68 19.34 -13.01
C THR A 255 -22.95 19.16 -12.21
N ILE A 256 -22.94 18.28 -11.22
CA ILE A 256 -24.04 18.03 -10.30
C ILE A 256 -23.63 18.60 -8.94
N ASN A 257 -24.36 19.58 -8.45
CA ASN A 257 -24.17 20.17 -7.12
C ASN A 257 -25.31 19.73 -6.22
N ILE A 258 -24.98 19.19 -5.05
CA ILE A 258 -25.94 18.73 -4.06
C ILE A 258 -25.70 19.50 -2.77
N GLU A 259 -26.61 20.44 -2.48
CA GLU A 259 -26.71 21.22 -1.25
C GLU A 259 -27.87 20.76 -0.38
N GLY A 260 -28.83 20.03 -0.95
CA GLY A 260 -29.99 19.48 -0.25
C GLY A 260 -29.72 18.11 0.41
N SER A 261 -30.79 17.33 0.59
CA SER A 261 -30.72 16.00 1.19
C SER A 261 -30.39 14.92 0.17
N TYR A 262 -29.55 13.96 0.56
CA TYR A 262 -29.30 12.72 -0.18
C TYR A 262 -29.46 11.52 0.73
N SER A 263 -30.49 10.72 0.47
CA SER A 263 -30.89 9.58 1.31
C SER A 263 -31.30 8.37 0.45
N PRO A 264 -30.34 7.73 -0.24
CA PRO A 264 -30.60 6.50 -0.98
C PRO A 264 -30.93 5.34 -0.03
N PRO A 265 -31.62 4.25 -0.45
CA PRO A 265 -31.84 3.05 0.36
C PRO A 265 -30.55 2.42 0.93
N VAL A 266 -30.66 1.64 2.02
CA VAL A 266 -29.51 1.00 2.70
C VAL A 266 -28.85 -0.12 1.88
N SER A 267 -29.61 -0.77 1.00
CA SER A 267 -29.17 -1.91 0.21
C SER A 267 -29.58 -1.73 -1.25
N ALA A 268 -28.77 -2.28 -2.15
CA ALA A 268 -28.92 -2.21 -3.60
C ALA A 268 -28.93 -0.77 -4.15
N SER A 269 -28.42 0.20 -3.39
CA SER A 269 -28.29 1.58 -3.83
C SER A 269 -26.95 1.84 -4.50
N TYR A 270 -26.96 2.73 -5.49
CA TYR A 270 -25.81 2.95 -6.35
C TYR A 270 -25.62 4.43 -6.69
N LEU A 271 -24.39 4.91 -6.55
CA LEU A 271 -23.94 6.18 -7.11
C LEU A 271 -22.90 5.89 -8.19
N SER A 272 -23.27 6.15 -9.45
CA SER A 272 -22.37 6.07 -10.59
C SER A 272 -21.89 7.44 -10.98
N VAL A 273 -20.60 7.70 -10.88
CA VAL A 273 -19.96 8.88 -11.45
C VAL A 273 -19.18 8.40 -12.67
N HIS A 274 -19.91 8.19 -13.77
CA HIS A 274 -19.43 7.50 -14.98
C HIS A 274 -19.87 8.25 -16.24
N PRO A 275 -18.98 9.04 -16.84
CA PRO A 275 -19.33 9.76 -18.04
C PRO A 275 -19.47 8.81 -19.23
N SER A 276 -20.53 9.02 -20.03
CA SER A 276 -20.69 8.40 -21.34
C SER A 276 -19.80 9.07 -22.40
N ALA A 277 -19.51 10.37 -22.23
CA ALA A 277 -18.53 11.15 -22.98
C ALA A 277 -18.09 12.41 -22.22
N GLY A 278 -16.81 12.79 -22.30
CA GLY A 278 -16.26 13.95 -21.59
C GLY A 278 -15.99 13.67 -20.11
N THR A 279 -16.05 14.70 -19.26
CA THR A 279 -15.92 14.58 -17.80
C THR A 279 -17.23 14.91 -17.10
N VAL A 280 -17.43 14.32 -15.93
CA VAL A 280 -18.57 14.62 -15.04
C VAL A 280 -18.04 14.88 -13.64
N ALA A 281 -18.63 15.87 -12.98
CA ALA A 281 -18.31 16.23 -11.61
C ALA A 281 -19.57 16.16 -10.75
N VAL A 282 -19.50 15.45 -9.62
CA VAL A 282 -20.53 15.44 -8.58
C VAL A 282 -19.93 16.09 -7.34
N ASN A 283 -20.62 17.08 -6.78
CA ASN A 283 -20.16 17.83 -5.61
C ASN A 283 -21.22 17.77 -4.52
N PHE A 284 -20.91 17.07 -3.42
CA PHE A 284 -21.66 17.19 -2.17
C PHE A 284 -21.13 18.42 -1.44
N LYS A 285 -21.97 19.45 -1.35
CA LYS A 285 -21.63 20.77 -0.81
C LYS A 285 -21.72 20.80 0.70
N THR A 286 -20.91 21.65 1.31
CA THR A 286 -20.95 21.90 2.76
C THR A 286 -22.37 22.23 3.21
N GLY A 287 -22.89 21.52 4.21
CA GLY A 287 -24.26 21.70 4.72
C GLY A 287 -25.32 20.81 4.06
N ALA A 288 -24.94 20.03 3.04
CA ALA A 288 -25.81 19.00 2.47
C ALA A 288 -26.17 17.94 3.53
N ASN A 289 -27.45 17.60 3.62
CA ASN A 289 -27.92 16.59 4.56
C ASN A 289 -27.73 15.19 3.96
N VAL A 290 -26.55 14.63 4.18
CA VAL A 290 -26.18 13.28 3.72
C VAL A 290 -26.37 12.31 4.87
N ILE A 291 -27.46 11.54 4.85
CA ILE A 291 -27.74 10.53 5.89
C ILE A 291 -26.76 9.35 5.75
N ARG A 292 -26.52 8.92 4.50
CA ARG A 292 -25.53 7.90 4.12
C ARG A 292 -25.25 8.02 2.62
N MET A 293 -24.07 7.60 2.20
CA MET A 293 -23.81 7.40 0.78
C MET A 293 -24.55 6.16 0.27
N ALA A 294 -24.61 6.00 -1.05
CA ALA A 294 -25.08 4.75 -1.66
C ALA A 294 -24.22 3.57 -1.21
N GLU A 295 -24.83 2.38 -1.11
CA GLU A 295 -24.13 1.16 -0.73
C GLU A 295 -22.91 0.93 -1.63
N THR A 296 -23.06 1.16 -2.93
CA THR A 296 -21.95 1.13 -3.89
C THR A 296 -21.76 2.49 -4.53
N THR A 297 -20.54 3.02 -4.45
CA THR A 297 -20.12 4.26 -5.11
C THR A 297 -18.97 3.96 -6.07
N ASN A 298 -19.18 4.25 -7.35
CA ASN A 298 -18.21 3.98 -8.40
C ASN A 298 -17.83 5.27 -9.12
N ILE A 299 -16.53 5.56 -9.17
CA ILE A 299 -15.95 6.75 -9.79
C ILE A 299 -14.96 6.29 -10.85
N ASN A 300 -15.22 6.63 -12.10
CA ASN A 300 -14.42 6.14 -13.22
C ASN A 300 -14.42 7.08 -14.43
N ASN A 301 -13.69 6.71 -15.48
CA ASN A 301 -13.65 7.45 -16.74
C ASN A 301 -13.25 8.93 -16.56
N LEU A 302 -12.19 9.18 -15.78
CA LEU A 302 -11.69 10.54 -15.47
C LEU A 302 -12.72 11.47 -14.81
N SER A 303 -13.75 10.89 -14.19
CA SER A 303 -14.76 11.65 -13.48
C SER A 303 -14.30 12.10 -12.10
N LYS A 304 -15.07 13.01 -11.49
CA LYS A 304 -14.74 13.57 -10.19
C LYS A 304 -15.93 13.49 -9.23
N LEU A 305 -15.71 12.92 -8.05
CA LEU A 305 -16.60 13.08 -6.90
C LEU A 305 -15.90 13.97 -5.87
N THR A 306 -16.52 15.09 -5.51
CA THR A 306 -16.05 15.96 -4.43
C THR A 306 -16.99 15.85 -3.24
N LEU A 307 -16.43 15.52 -2.08
CA LEU A 307 -17.08 15.51 -0.79
C LEU A 307 -16.53 16.70 0.01
N GLU A 308 -17.28 17.81 0.05
CA GLU A 308 -16.94 18.92 0.94
C GLU A 308 -17.19 18.52 2.41
N ALA A 309 -16.50 19.17 3.35
CA ALA A 309 -16.60 18.85 4.77
C ALA A 309 -18.05 18.96 5.28
N GLN A 310 -18.44 18.02 6.14
CA GLN A 310 -19.75 17.98 6.77
C GLN A 310 -19.62 17.97 8.29
N THR A 311 -20.73 18.18 9.00
CA THR A 311 -20.78 18.03 10.46
C THR A 311 -20.54 16.59 10.92
N TYR A 312 -20.93 15.62 10.10
CA TYR A 312 -20.72 14.20 10.36
C TYR A 312 -19.92 13.58 9.21
N ASN A 313 -19.08 12.61 9.53
CA ASN A 313 -18.22 11.94 8.56
C ASN A 313 -19.06 11.21 7.52
N TYR A 314 -18.60 11.23 6.26
CA TYR A 314 -19.21 10.39 5.24
C TYR A 314 -18.90 8.92 5.52
N THR A 315 -19.84 8.05 5.19
CA THR A 315 -19.64 6.59 5.23
C THR A 315 -19.99 5.98 3.87
N MET A 316 -19.09 5.16 3.33
CA MET A 316 -19.32 4.37 2.13
C MET A 316 -19.14 2.88 2.42
N GLU A 317 -20.09 2.06 2.00
CA GLU A 317 -20.01 0.60 2.20
C GLU A 317 -19.17 -0.09 1.14
N LYS A 318 -19.21 0.36 -0.11
CA LYS A 318 -18.40 -0.17 -1.20
C LYS A 318 -17.95 0.98 -2.09
N LEU A 319 -16.64 1.19 -2.16
CA LEU A 319 -16.04 2.23 -2.98
C LEU A 319 -15.20 1.60 -4.09
N SER A 320 -15.36 2.09 -5.32
CA SER A 320 -14.48 1.75 -6.44
C SER A 320 -13.98 3.02 -7.13
N LEU A 321 -12.66 3.13 -7.27
CA LEU A 321 -12.00 4.12 -8.12
C LEU A 321 -11.29 3.39 -9.26
N GLU A 322 -11.59 3.77 -10.50
CA GLU A 322 -11.06 3.11 -11.68
C GLU A 322 -10.85 4.09 -12.84
N TYR A 323 -10.08 3.73 -13.86
CA TYR A 323 -9.90 4.50 -15.10
C TYR A 323 -9.66 6.01 -14.84
N GLY A 324 -8.76 6.32 -13.92
CA GLY A 324 -8.36 7.70 -13.61
C GLY A 324 -9.44 8.57 -12.94
N GLY A 325 -10.48 7.99 -12.36
CA GLY A 325 -11.44 8.73 -11.53
C GLY A 325 -10.77 9.42 -10.34
N GLU A 326 -11.31 10.56 -9.93
CA GLU A 326 -10.86 11.35 -8.78
C GLU A 326 -11.94 11.35 -7.68
N LEU A 327 -11.58 10.92 -6.47
CA LEU A 327 -12.33 11.20 -5.26
C LEU A 327 -11.59 12.29 -4.47
N LYS A 328 -12.22 13.45 -4.35
CA LYS A 328 -11.73 14.57 -3.54
C LYS A 328 -12.51 14.64 -2.24
N VAL A 329 -11.86 14.44 -1.11
CA VAL A 329 -12.47 14.49 0.23
C VAL A 329 -11.85 15.64 1.02
N LEU A 330 -12.67 16.59 1.46
CA LEU A 330 -12.23 17.78 2.22
C LEU A 330 -12.56 17.72 3.71
N GLY A 331 -13.20 16.63 4.16
CA GLY A 331 -13.42 16.30 5.57
C GLY A 331 -13.03 14.85 5.81
N ASP A 332 -13.85 14.13 6.56
CA ASP A 332 -13.61 12.72 6.87
C ASP A 332 -14.53 11.78 6.07
N LEU A 333 -13.94 10.70 5.54
CA LEU A 333 -14.63 9.58 4.92
C LEU A 333 -14.22 8.28 5.60
N THR A 334 -15.20 7.46 5.96
CA THR A 334 -14.98 6.07 6.39
C THR A 334 -15.47 5.11 5.31
N VAL A 335 -14.63 4.15 4.94
CA VAL A 335 -14.98 3.07 4.01
C VAL A 335 -15.06 1.75 4.77
N ASN A 336 -16.20 1.08 4.65
CA ASN A 336 -16.46 -0.25 5.19
C ASN A 336 -16.40 -1.30 4.07
N ASN A 337 -16.55 -2.58 4.42
CA ASN A 337 -16.73 -3.77 3.56
C ASN A 337 -15.81 -3.94 2.35
N LYS A 338 -15.79 -3.00 1.38
CA LYS A 338 -14.92 -3.06 0.21
C LYS A 338 -14.38 -1.70 -0.23
N PHE A 339 -13.07 -1.64 -0.48
CA PHE A 339 -12.45 -0.58 -1.26
C PHE A 339 -11.62 -1.15 -2.42
N ASP A 340 -12.03 -0.88 -3.66
CA ASP A 340 -11.27 -1.19 -4.87
C ASP A 340 -10.63 0.09 -5.43
N TRP A 341 -9.38 0.36 -5.04
CA TRP A 341 -8.61 1.45 -5.65
C TRP A 341 -7.81 0.91 -6.82
N ARG A 342 -8.39 0.91 -8.02
CA ARG A 342 -7.79 0.26 -9.19
C ARG A 342 -6.86 1.16 -9.99
N SER A 343 -7.17 2.46 -10.03
CA SER A 343 -6.31 3.55 -10.51
C SER A 343 -6.91 4.91 -10.12
N GLY A 344 -6.25 6.00 -10.51
CA GLY A 344 -6.80 7.35 -10.34
C GLY A 344 -6.35 8.01 -9.05
N LYS A 345 -7.13 8.99 -8.59
CA LYS A 345 -6.67 9.99 -7.63
C LYS A 345 -7.54 10.05 -6.39
N LEU A 346 -6.92 9.96 -5.22
CA LEU A 346 -7.49 10.40 -3.94
C LEU A 346 -6.88 11.75 -3.61
N SER A 347 -7.71 12.76 -3.34
CA SER A 347 -7.23 14.13 -3.11
C SER A 347 -8.01 14.86 -2.02
N GLY A 348 -7.48 16.01 -1.62
CA GLY A 348 -8.17 16.96 -0.75
C GLY A 348 -7.31 17.32 0.44
N ALA A 349 -6.56 18.42 0.28
CA ALA A 349 -5.80 19.07 1.34
C ALA A 349 -6.70 19.26 2.56
N THR A 350 -6.36 18.61 3.68
CA THR A 350 -7.06 18.55 4.99
C THR A 350 -8.01 17.36 5.21
N GLY A 351 -8.41 16.64 4.17
CA GLY A 351 -9.29 15.49 4.33
C GLY A 351 -8.57 14.22 4.76
N ARG A 352 -9.32 13.29 5.35
CA ARG A 352 -8.86 11.95 5.72
C ARG A 352 -9.84 10.88 5.23
N THR A 353 -9.31 9.82 4.65
CA THR A 353 -10.05 8.59 4.33
C THR A 353 -9.58 7.46 5.23
N THR A 354 -10.49 6.89 6.02
CA THR A 354 -10.21 5.76 6.91
C THR A 354 -10.83 4.49 6.32
N ILE A 355 -10.00 3.48 6.09
CA ILE A 355 -10.42 2.14 5.68
C ILE A 355 -10.57 1.29 6.95
N ASN A 356 -11.80 0.95 7.30
CA ASN A 356 -12.10 0.27 8.56
C ASN A 356 -11.62 -1.19 8.57
N THR A 357 -11.34 -1.71 9.76
CA THR A 357 -11.02 -3.13 9.97
C THR A 357 -12.10 -4.05 9.39
N GLY A 358 -11.68 -5.17 8.79
CA GLY A 358 -12.58 -6.10 8.09
C GLY A 358 -12.93 -5.71 6.65
N THR A 359 -12.57 -4.49 6.21
CA THR A 359 -12.72 -4.06 4.81
C THR A 359 -11.77 -4.81 3.90
N VAL A 360 -12.26 -5.31 2.77
CA VAL A 360 -11.40 -5.84 1.70
C VAL A 360 -10.85 -4.66 0.90
N PHE A 361 -9.58 -4.34 1.09
CA PHE A 361 -8.91 -3.26 0.37
C PHE A 361 -7.99 -3.82 -0.74
N THR A 362 -8.39 -3.63 -1.99
CA THR A 362 -7.65 -4.11 -3.17
C THR A 362 -7.11 -2.93 -3.98
N MET A 363 -5.82 -2.97 -4.28
CA MET A 363 -5.13 -1.97 -5.09
C MET A 363 -4.49 -2.63 -6.34
N GLY A 364 -4.45 -1.91 -7.46
CA GLY A 364 -3.69 -2.34 -8.66
C GLY A 364 -4.49 -3.01 -9.76
N ILE A 365 -5.53 -3.76 -9.39
CA ILE A 365 -6.18 -4.70 -10.30
C ILE A 365 -7.25 -4.00 -11.12
N SER A 366 -7.00 -3.80 -12.42
CA SER A 366 -7.97 -3.30 -13.40
C SER A 366 -7.87 -4.06 -14.71
N SER A 367 -8.99 -4.25 -15.39
CA SER A 367 -9.05 -4.75 -16.77
C SER A 367 -8.63 -3.72 -17.82
N TYR A 368 -8.46 -2.45 -17.44
CA TYR A 368 -8.12 -1.36 -18.35
C TYR A 368 -6.61 -1.08 -18.40
N SER A 369 -6.14 -0.68 -19.59
CA SER A 369 -4.73 -0.45 -19.90
C SER A 369 -4.19 0.90 -19.41
N GLN A 370 -4.48 1.36 -18.19
CA GLN A 370 -4.28 2.77 -17.83
C GLN A 370 -3.91 3.08 -16.38
N ASN A 371 -2.93 3.97 -16.24
CA ASN A 371 -2.52 4.87 -15.15
C ASN A 371 -2.27 4.31 -13.74
N ASP A 372 -1.32 4.97 -13.07
CA ASP A 372 -0.90 4.78 -11.69
C ASP A 372 -1.87 5.44 -10.69
N PHE A 373 -1.62 5.23 -9.40
CA PHE A 373 -2.34 5.88 -8.32
C PHE A 373 -1.75 7.25 -8.02
N THR A 374 -2.59 8.15 -7.52
CA THR A 374 -2.12 9.40 -6.91
C THR A 374 -2.86 9.66 -5.61
N LEU A 375 -2.10 9.88 -4.53
CA LEU A 375 -2.57 10.46 -3.28
C LEU A 375 -2.05 11.90 -3.21
N ASP A 376 -2.96 12.88 -3.20
CA ASP A 376 -2.60 14.30 -3.36
C ASP A 376 -3.14 15.14 -2.20
N GLY A 377 -2.23 15.50 -1.29
CA GLY A 377 -2.48 16.29 -0.09
C GLY A 377 -3.50 15.65 0.85
N HIS A 378 -3.61 14.32 0.84
CA HIS A 378 -4.66 13.59 1.55
C HIS A 378 -4.06 12.57 2.52
N ASN A 379 -4.74 12.33 3.64
CA ASN A 379 -4.36 11.28 4.58
C ASN A 379 -5.20 10.02 4.34
N LEU A 380 -4.54 8.91 4.05
CA LEU A 380 -5.15 7.60 3.92
C LEU A 380 -4.76 6.72 5.12
N VAL A 381 -5.74 6.37 5.95
CA VAL A 381 -5.55 5.47 7.10
C VAL A 381 -6.05 4.08 6.75
N ASN A 382 -5.15 3.09 6.75
CA ASN A 382 -5.47 1.68 6.56
C ASN A 382 -5.52 0.94 7.90
N ASN A 383 -6.72 0.59 8.38
CA ASN A 383 -6.92 -0.31 9.52
C ASN A 383 -7.27 -1.75 9.07
N ALA A 384 -7.15 -2.04 7.78
CA ALA A 384 -7.60 -3.27 7.13
C ALA A 384 -6.43 -4.03 6.48
N VAL A 385 -6.75 -5.06 5.70
CA VAL A 385 -5.77 -5.74 4.84
C VAL A 385 -5.79 -5.09 3.46
N ALA A 386 -4.77 -4.28 3.17
CA ALA A 386 -4.51 -3.70 1.86
C ALA A 386 -3.68 -4.66 1.00
N ASN A 387 -4.14 -4.95 -0.21
CA ASN A 387 -3.42 -5.80 -1.16
C ASN A 387 -3.00 -4.98 -2.37
N TRP A 388 -1.72 -4.60 -2.44
CA TRP A 388 -1.14 -3.84 -3.54
C TRP A 388 -0.56 -4.77 -4.60
N ASN A 389 -1.36 -5.04 -5.62
CA ASN A 389 -1.10 -6.12 -6.57
C ASN A 389 -0.51 -5.65 -7.90
N ASN A 390 -0.52 -4.35 -8.20
CA ASN A 390 0.01 -3.80 -9.44
C ASN A 390 0.07 -2.26 -9.37
N ARG A 391 0.77 -1.66 -10.34
CA ARG A 391 0.85 -0.20 -10.63
C ARG A 391 1.57 0.61 -9.57
N ASN A 392 2.13 1.74 -9.99
CA ASN A 392 2.86 2.62 -9.09
C ASN A 392 1.90 3.55 -8.36
N LEU A 393 2.33 4.07 -7.22
CA LEU A 393 1.60 5.07 -6.43
C LEU A 393 2.46 6.31 -6.25
N THR A 394 1.93 7.48 -6.58
CA THR A 394 2.60 8.75 -6.30
C THR A 394 1.92 9.47 -5.14
N LEU A 395 2.69 9.88 -4.13
CA LEU A 395 2.25 10.77 -3.06
C LEU A 395 2.73 12.19 -3.39
N LEU A 396 1.85 13.17 -3.21
CA LEU A 396 2.12 14.58 -3.50
C LEU A 396 1.55 15.47 -2.40
N ASN A 397 2.11 16.67 -2.27
CA ASN A 397 1.55 17.79 -1.51
C ASN A 397 1.27 17.47 -0.03
N ASN A 398 2.23 16.84 0.67
CA ASN A 398 2.11 16.38 2.07
C ASN A 398 1.08 15.26 2.26
N ALA A 399 0.88 14.42 1.25
CA ALA A 399 0.10 13.19 1.38
C ALA A 399 0.76 12.23 2.38
N VAL A 400 -0.07 11.54 3.17
CA VAL A 400 0.36 10.60 4.21
C VAL A 400 -0.44 9.31 4.08
N ILE A 401 0.26 8.17 4.21
CA ILE A 401 -0.38 6.86 4.41
C ILE A 401 -0.04 6.36 5.81
N GLU A 402 -1.06 6.13 6.62
CA GLU A 402 -0.93 5.50 7.95
C GLU A 402 -1.41 4.05 7.84
N ASN A 403 -0.51 3.08 7.97
CA ASN A 403 -0.85 1.66 7.98
C ASN A 403 -0.90 1.12 9.41
N ASN A 404 -2.11 0.98 9.97
CA ASN A 404 -2.35 0.33 11.27
C ASN A 404 -2.74 -1.16 11.13
N GLY A 405 -3.17 -1.57 9.93
CA GLY A 405 -3.56 -2.93 9.60
C GLY A 405 -2.42 -3.72 8.96
N THR A 406 -2.71 -4.38 7.85
CA THR A 406 -1.72 -5.10 7.03
C THR A 406 -1.64 -4.47 5.65
N PHE A 407 -0.42 -4.24 5.16
CA PHE A 407 -0.14 -3.79 3.82
C PHE A 407 0.69 -4.85 3.08
N ASN A 408 0.08 -5.54 2.13
CA ASN A 408 0.73 -6.56 1.31
C ASN A 408 1.24 -5.93 0.01
N ALA A 409 2.56 -5.83 -0.14
CA ALA A 409 3.23 -5.45 -1.37
C ALA A 409 3.46 -6.69 -2.24
N ASN A 410 2.63 -6.91 -3.26
CA ASN A 410 2.57 -8.19 -3.97
C ASN A 410 3.25 -8.19 -5.35
N ALA A 411 3.75 -7.06 -5.85
CA ALA A 411 4.15 -6.96 -7.24
C ALA A 411 5.37 -6.06 -7.50
N ASN A 412 5.78 -6.02 -8.78
CA ASN A 412 6.73 -5.04 -9.29
C ASN A 412 6.08 -3.66 -9.30
N THR A 413 6.29 -2.89 -8.24
CA THR A 413 5.63 -1.61 -8.01
C THR A 413 6.55 -0.61 -7.35
N THR A 414 6.31 0.67 -7.59
CA THR A 414 7.03 1.77 -6.96
C THR A 414 6.04 2.73 -6.29
N MET A 415 6.33 3.11 -5.04
CA MET A 415 5.70 4.24 -4.38
C MET A 415 6.68 5.40 -4.44
N SER A 416 6.28 6.55 -5.00
CA SER A 416 7.16 7.70 -5.21
C SER A 416 6.62 8.93 -4.49
N ALA A 417 7.47 9.63 -3.75
CA ALA A 417 7.11 10.85 -3.05
C ALA A 417 8.33 11.79 -2.91
N GLY A 418 8.07 13.06 -2.57
CA GLY A 418 9.09 13.99 -2.09
C GLY A 418 9.31 13.85 -0.57
N ALA A 419 10.11 14.76 -0.01
CA ALA A 419 10.51 14.72 1.39
C ALA A 419 9.40 15.12 2.39
N SER A 420 8.31 15.72 1.92
CA SER A 420 7.19 16.19 2.76
C SER A 420 6.06 15.17 2.91
N GLU A 421 6.08 14.12 2.12
CA GLU A 421 5.13 13.02 2.16
C GLU A 421 5.67 11.89 3.05
N SER A 422 4.80 11.02 3.55
CA SER A 422 5.26 9.90 4.38
C SER A 422 4.39 8.66 4.26
N PHE A 423 5.03 7.51 4.50
CA PHE A 423 4.36 6.27 4.84
C PHE A 423 4.75 5.89 6.26
N ILE A 424 3.75 5.71 7.13
CA ILE A 424 3.94 5.34 8.53
C ILE A 424 3.35 3.94 8.71
N ASN A 425 4.19 2.98 9.09
CA ASN A 425 3.80 1.60 9.33
C ASN A 425 3.66 1.31 10.84
N ASN A 426 2.46 1.46 11.40
CA ASN A 426 2.16 1.07 12.79
C ASN A 426 1.73 -0.41 12.92
N GLY A 427 1.46 -1.07 11.79
CA GLY A 427 0.97 -2.44 11.72
C GLY A 427 1.97 -3.36 11.03
N ASN A 428 1.49 -4.06 10.01
CA ASN A 428 2.25 -5.04 9.27
C ASN A 428 2.51 -4.57 7.84
N PHE A 429 3.76 -4.60 7.38
CA PHE A 429 4.13 -4.39 5.99
C PHE A 429 4.80 -5.66 5.44
N TYR A 430 4.16 -6.33 4.49
CA TYR A 430 4.57 -7.66 4.03
C TYR A 430 4.95 -7.68 2.56
N LYS A 431 6.08 -8.32 2.26
CA LYS A 431 6.55 -8.65 0.92
C LYS A 431 6.64 -10.17 0.77
N ASN A 432 5.64 -10.77 0.12
CA ASN A 432 5.45 -12.24 0.09
C ASN A 432 5.69 -12.89 -1.28
N THR A 433 6.00 -12.11 -2.31
CA THR A 433 5.97 -12.58 -3.70
C THR A 433 7.36 -12.72 -4.31
N ALA A 434 7.77 -13.96 -4.57
CA ALA A 434 9.07 -14.25 -5.19
C ALA A 434 9.24 -13.56 -6.55
N SER A 435 10.49 -13.28 -6.93
CA SER A 435 10.86 -12.69 -8.22
C SER A 435 10.19 -11.36 -8.56
N THR A 436 9.75 -10.62 -7.54
CA THR A 436 9.23 -9.26 -7.70
C THR A 436 9.94 -8.29 -6.76
N THR A 437 10.05 -7.04 -7.19
CA THR A 437 10.66 -5.94 -6.46
C THR A 437 9.62 -4.87 -6.16
N THR A 438 9.43 -4.54 -4.89
CA THR A 438 8.66 -3.36 -4.49
C THR A 438 9.62 -2.27 -4.04
N THR A 439 9.49 -1.07 -4.60
CA THR A 439 10.31 0.09 -4.25
C THR A 439 9.48 1.13 -3.51
N MET A 440 9.83 1.39 -2.26
CA MET A 440 9.32 2.46 -1.41
C MET A 440 10.27 3.67 -1.53
N ASN A 441 10.06 4.49 -2.56
CA ASN A 441 10.74 5.76 -2.74
C ASN A 441 9.91 6.88 -2.10
N VAL A 442 9.72 6.77 -0.79
CA VAL A 442 8.95 7.67 0.07
C VAL A 442 9.62 7.66 1.45
N PRO A 443 9.67 8.80 2.19
CA PRO A 443 10.04 8.76 3.59
C PRO A 443 9.19 7.74 4.35
N PHE A 444 9.84 6.74 4.93
CA PHE A 444 9.18 5.58 5.53
C PHE A 444 9.57 5.47 7.00
N THR A 445 8.56 5.53 7.87
CA THR A 445 8.71 5.25 9.30
C THR A 445 8.08 3.91 9.60
N ASN A 446 8.85 3.02 10.23
CA ASN A 446 8.38 1.74 10.73
C ASN A 446 8.16 1.83 12.23
N ASP A 447 6.94 1.70 12.71
CA ASP A 447 6.58 1.58 14.13
C ASP A 447 5.97 0.20 14.44
N GLY A 448 6.16 -0.76 13.52
CA GLY A 448 5.55 -2.08 13.56
C GLY A 448 6.44 -3.15 12.96
N ILE A 449 5.85 -4.04 12.16
CA ILE A 449 6.55 -5.18 11.56
C ILE A 449 6.76 -4.94 10.06
N VAL A 450 7.99 -5.16 9.60
CA VAL A 450 8.31 -5.38 8.18
C VAL A 450 8.70 -6.85 8.01
N LEU A 451 8.02 -7.57 7.12
CA LEU A 451 8.30 -8.99 6.81
C LEU A 451 8.57 -9.18 5.31
N VAL A 452 9.72 -9.76 4.97
CA VAL A 452 10.17 -9.93 3.59
C VAL A 452 10.25 -11.41 3.19
N ASN A 453 9.18 -12.18 3.33
CA ASN A 453 9.17 -13.61 3.02
C ASN A 453 9.73 -14.00 1.63
N ALA A 454 9.54 -13.16 0.60
CA ALA A 454 10.11 -13.44 -0.72
C ALA A 454 10.20 -12.21 -1.64
N GLY A 455 11.14 -12.25 -2.58
CA GLY A 455 11.41 -11.15 -3.51
C GLY A 455 12.25 -10.05 -2.87
N SER A 456 12.20 -8.84 -3.43
CA SER A 456 13.00 -7.71 -2.98
C SER A 456 12.09 -6.55 -2.53
N LEU A 457 12.43 -5.95 -1.39
CA LEU A 457 11.81 -4.73 -0.87
C LEU A 457 12.89 -3.66 -0.71
N VAL A 458 12.70 -2.51 -1.35
CA VAL A 458 13.73 -1.46 -1.49
C VAL A 458 13.20 -0.13 -0.94
N PHE A 459 13.95 0.54 -0.06
CA PHE A 459 13.63 1.84 0.52
C PHE A 459 14.64 2.89 0.08
N GLN A 460 14.41 3.48 -1.10
CA GLN A 460 15.39 4.39 -1.74
C GLN A 460 15.68 5.67 -0.98
N GLN A 461 14.78 6.08 -0.06
CA GLN A 461 14.97 7.27 0.78
C GLN A 461 15.38 6.92 2.20
N GLY A 462 15.76 5.67 2.47
CA GLY A 462 16.02 5.19 3.82
C GLY A 462 14.76 4.63 4.49
N MET A 463 14.99 3.86 5.55
CA MET A 463 14.00 3.42 6.52
C MET A 463 14.31 4.05 7.87
N ASP A 464 13.32 4.67 8.50
CA ASP A 464 13.40 5.14 9.88
C ASP A 464 12.64 4.16 10.77
N ASN A 465 13.33 3.50 11.69
CA ASN A 465 12.70 2.57 12.64
C ASN A 465 12.37 3.33 13.92
N GLY A 466 11.10 3.33 14.30
CA GLY A 466 10.68 3.76 15.62
C GLY A 466 11.08 2.76 16.70
N GLU A 467 10.58 2.97 17.92
CA GLU A 467 10.99 2.16 19.08
C GLU A 467 10.38 0.75 19.05
N ASN A 468 11.21 -0.26 19.30
CA ASN A 468 10.80 -1.68 19.47
C ASN A 468 10.20 -2.30 18.20
N THR A 469 10.76 -1.96 17.06
CA THR A 469 10.32 -2.48 15.77
C THR A 469 10.84 -3.89 15.51
N THR A 470 10.18 -4.60 14.61
CA THR A 470 10.67 -5.92 14.16
C THR A 470 10.78 -5.95 12.64
N ILE A 471 11.96 -6.27 12.16
CA ILE A 471 12.25 -6.56 10.77
C ILE A 471 12.52 -8.05 10.65
N ASN A 472 11.76 -8.75 9.83
CA ASN A 472 11.93 -10.17 9.58
C ASN A 472 12.23 -10.41 8.10
N LEU A 473 13.39 -10.97 7.80
CA LEU A 473 13.82 -11.17 6.42
C LEU A 473 13.12 -12.34 5.71
N GLY A 474 12.49 -13.29 6.42
CA GLY A 474 11.58 -14.33 5.90
C GLY A 474 12.03 -15.21 4.71
N GLY A 475 13.21 -15.01 4.14
CA GLY A 475 13.76 -15.62 2.94
C GLY A 475 14.00 -14.65 1.76
N GLY A 476 13.61 -13.38 1.87
CA GLY A 476 13.74 -12.37 0.82
C GLY A 476 14.94 -11.44 0.98
N ILE A 477 14.92 -10.35 0.21
CA ILE A 477 15.97 -9.33 0.15
C ILE A 477 15.40 -7.99 0.60
N LEU A 478 15.99 -7.39 1.62
CA LEU A 478 15.69 -6.04 2.09
C LEU A 478 16.84 -5.11 1.74
N ASP A 479 16.56 -4.06 0.98
CA ASP A 479 17.44 -2.91 0.79
C ASP A 479 16.78 -1.71 1.50
N PRO A 480 17.23 -1.33 2.71
CA PRO A 480 16.72 -0.18 3.46
C PRO A 480 17.37 1.15 3.05
N GLY A 481 18.21 1.18 2.01
CA GLY A 481 19.10 2.31 1.69
C GLY A 481 20.54 2.06 2.12
N ASP A 482 21.29 3.11 2.46
CA ASP A 482 22.73 3.02 2.73
C ASP A 482 23.09 2.22 4.00
N THR A 483 22.27 2.28 5.05
CA THR A 483 22.50 1.58 6.32
C THR A 483 21.18 1.33 7.02
N LEU A 484 21.01 0.12 7.57
CA LEU A 484 19.96 -0.18 8.54
C LEU A 484 20.47 0.11 9.95
N ILE A 485 19.77 0.96 10.68
CA ILE A 485 20.02 1.23 12.09
C ILE A 485 18.95 0.49 12.91
N LEU A 486 19.39 -0.28 13.89
CA LEU A 486 18.55 -0.91 14.90
C LEU A 486 18.83 -0.26 16.24
N ASP A 487 17.87 0.50 16.76
CA ASP A 487 17.98 1.10 18.08
C ASP A 487 17.70 0.08 19.19
N THR A 488 17.97 0.46 20.43
CA THR A 488 17.66 -0.39 21.59
C THR A 488 16.17 -0.78 21.60
N GLY A 489 15.91 -2.09 21.61
CA GLY A 489 14.56 -2.67 21.56
C GLY A 489 14.15 -3.16 20.17
N ASP A 490 14.82 -2.70 19.11
CA ASP A 490 14.56 -3.19 17.75
C ASP A 490 15.12 -4.60 17.54
N SER A 491 14.56 -5.31 16.57
CA SER A 491 15.00 -6.66 16.23
C SER A 491 15.05 -6.91 14.73
N LEU A 492 16.17 -7.47 14.26
CA LEU A 492 16.31 -8.09 12.94
C LEU A 492 16.33 -9.61 13.09
N ILE A 493 15.32 -10.28 12.55
CA ILE A 493 15.11 -11.72 12.70
C ILE A 493 14.89 -12.44 11.36
N GLY A 494 14.76 -13.77 11.41
CA GLY A 494 14.44 -14.57 10.24
C GLY A 494 15.67 -14.89 9.39
N SER A 495 15.46 -15.45 8.21
CA SER A 495 16.55 -15.74 7.26
C SER A 495 16.41 -14.86 6.03
N GLY A 496 17.50 -14.58 5.32
CA GLY A 496 17.45 -13.80 4.08
C GLY A 496 18.64 -12.86 3.93
N THR A 497 18.50 -11.87 3.06
CA THR A 497 19.57 -10.90 2.77
C THR A 497 19.14 -9.49 3.14
N LEU A 498 19.94 -8.83 3.96
CA LEU A 498 20.00 -7.39 4.09
C LEU A 498 21.04 -6.87 3.10
N ASP A 499 20.61 -6.16 2.06
CA ASP A 499 21.45 -5.60 0.99
C ASP A 499 21.90 -4.19 1.37
N SER A 500 22.62 -4.08 2.49
CA SER A 500 23.06 -2.80 3.08
C SER A 500 24.02 -3.02 4.25
N ASN A 501 24.61 -1.94 4.76
CA ASN A 501 25.29 -1.95 6.05
C ASN A 501 24.29 -2.10 7.21
N LEU A 502 24.76 -2.59 8.34
CA LEU A 502 23.96 -2.78 9.55
C LEU A 502 24.67 -2.22 10.79
N GLU A 503 24.01 -1.30 11.48
CA GLU A 503 24.39 -0.80 12.81
C GLU A 503 23.40 -1.35 13.84
N ASN A 504 23.89 -2.13 14.80
CA ASN A 504 23.06 -2.87 15.74
C ASN A 504 23.28 -2.42 17.19
N ALA A 505 22.36 -1.60 17.70
CA ALA A 505 22.18 -1.30 19.13
C ALA A 505 20.99 -2.08 19.75
N GLY A 506 20.25 -2.82 18.93
CA GLY A 506 19.12 -3.71 19.29
C GLY A 506 19.51 -5.19 19.30
N THR A 507 18.68 -6.05 18.70
CA THR A 507 18.94 -7.51 18.61
C THR A 507 18.99 -7.99 17.16
N VAL A 508 20.00 -8.80 16.83
CA VAL A 508 20.05 -9.58 15.59
C VAL A 508 19.96 -11.06 15.95
N SER A 509 18.98 -11.78 15.39
CA SER A 509 18.73 -13.19 15.67
C SER A 509 18.42 -13.94 14.37
N PRO A 510 19.41 -14.60 13.76
CA PRO A 510 19.18 -15.33 12.52
C PRO A 510 18.15 -16.46 12.65
N GLY A 511 17.32 -16.62 11.62
CA GLY A 511 16.31 -17.66 11.51
C GLY A 511 14.98 -17.38 12.24
N ALA A 512 14.07 -18.33 12.11
CA ALA A 512 13.14 -18.68 13.21
C ALA A 512 13.77 -19.76 14.11
N SER A 513 15.10 -19.85 13.99
CA SER A 513 16.05 -20.71 14.66
C SER A 513 15.95 -22.20 14.34
N PRO A 514 16.99 -22.83 13.74
CA PRO A 514 18.17 -22.20 13.14
C PRO A 514 17.92 -21.42 11.83
N GLY A 515 18.82 -20.51 11.45
CA GLY A 515 18.80 -19.83 10.15
C GLY A 515 20.07 -19.04 9.80
N ILE A 516 20.03 -18.38 8.64
CA ILE A 516 21.13 -17.51 8.16
C ILE A 516 20.58 -16.16 7.77
N ILE A 517 21.14 -15.10 8.35
CA ILE A 517 21.02 -13.73 7.85
C ILE A 517 22.30 -13.39 7.13
N THR A 518 22.18 -12.92 5.89
CA THR A 518 23.28 -12.34 5.14
C THR A 518 23.20 -10.82 5.21
N VAL A 519 24.26 -10.16 5.65
CA VAL A 519 24.45 -8.71 5.54
C VAL A 519 25.41 -8.47 4.37
N ASP A 520 24.89 -7.99 3.25
CA ASP A 520 25.69 -7.63 2.08
C ASP A 520 26.26 -6.21 2.22
N GLY A 521 27.09 -6.03 3.26
CA GLY A 521 27.66 -4.76 3.67
C GLY A 521 28.53 -4.93 4.91
N ASP A 522 28.88 -3.82 5.54
CA ASP A 522 29.58 -3.79 6.82
C ASP A 522 28.60 -4.01 7.99
N TYR A 523 29.09 -4.58 9.09
CA TYR A 523 28.32 -4.79 10.32
C TYR A 523 29.02 -4.17 11.53
N THR A 524 28.33 -3.26 12.21
CA THR A 524 28.77 -2.65 13.46
C THR A 524 27.86 -3.09 14.59
N GLN A 525 28.43 -3.80 15.57
CA GLN A 525 27.77 -4.19 16.81
C GLN A 525 28.04 -3.12 17.87
N ASP A 526 27.03 -2.34 18.23
CA ASP A 526 27.16 -1.32 19.26
C ASP A 526 27.16 -1.93 20.67
N SER A 527 27.62 -1.15 21.65
CA SER A 527 27.77 -1.58 23.05
C SER A 527 26.47 -2.06 23.73
N SER A 528 25.31 -1.62 23.27
CA SER A 528 24.00 -2.09 23.76
C SER A 528 23.41 -3.23 22.93
N GLY A 529 23.98 -3.50 21.75
CA GLY A 529 23.43 -4.47 20.83
C GLY A 529 23.71 -5.91 21.25
N THR A 530 22.86 -6.81 20.79
CA THR A 530 22.98 -8.26 21.00
C THR A 530 22.97 -8.99 19.67
N LEU A 531 23.89 -9.95 19.51
CA LEU A 531 23.79 -11.01 18.52
C LEU A 531 23.34 -12.29 19.23
N ALA A 532 22.16 -12.78 18.90
CA ALA A 532 21.60 -14.02 19.45
C ALA A 532 21.81 -15.18 18.45
N ILE A 533 22.34 -16.30 18.95
CA ILE A 533 22.68 -17.50 18.17
C ILE A 533 22.15 -18.75 18.86
N GLU A 534 21.41 -19.58 18.14
CA GLU A 534 20.94 -20.88 18.60
C GLU A 534 21.72 -22.04 17.97
N LEU A 535 22.09 -23.03 18.79
CA LEU A 535 22.76 -24.25 18.37
C LEU A 535 21.87 -25.47 18.60
N GLY A 536 21.57 -26.22 17.55
CA GLY A 536 20.78 -27.46 17.56
C GLY A 536 21.40 -28.62 16.78
N GLY A 537 22.60 -28.44 16.23
CA GLY A 537 23.28 -29.36 15.32
C GLY A 537 24.55 -28.72 14.77
N THR A 538 25.28 -29.41 13.88
CA THR A 538 26.61 -28.97 13.41
C THR A 538 26.62 -28.37 12.01
N THR A 539 25.45 -28.15 11.39
CA THR A 539 25.34 -27.58 10.03
C THR A 539 24.84 -26.13 10.11
N PRO A 540 25.55 -25.13 9.58
CA PRO A 540 25.06 -23.74 9.60
C PRO A 540 23.72 -23.61 8.87
N GLY A 541 22.85 -22.74 9.39
CA GLY A 541 21.52 -22.43 8.88
C GLY A 541 20.43 -23.48 9.12
N SER A 542 20.79 -24.76 9.26
CA SER A 542 19.82 -25.84 9.49
C SER A 542 20.00 -26.56 10.83
N GLY A 543 21.22 -26.51 11.37
CA GLY A 543 21.57 -27.01 12.70
C GLY A 543 21.92 -25.89 13.67
N TYR A 544 22.43 -24.74 13.22
CA TYR A 544 22.71 -23.61 14.10
C TYR A 544 22.66 -22.27 13.34
N ASP A 545 22.49 -21.17 14.06
CA ASP A 545 22.40 -19.83 13.49
C ASP A 545 23.73 -19.30 12.97
N GLN A 546 23.67 -18.57 11.86
CA GLN A 546 24.83 -17.88 11.33
C GLN A 546 24.49 -16.46 10.85
N LEU A 547 25.32 -15.49 11.24
CA LEU A 547 25.33 -14.17 10.64
C LEU A 547 26.47 -14.09 9.62
N ALA A 548 26.11 -14.00 8.33
CA ALA A 548 27.06 -13.95 7.22
C ALA A 548 27.23 -12.52 6.72
N VAL A 549 28.34 -11.87 7.04
CA VAL A 549 28.64 -10.49 6.63
C VAL A 549 29.60 -10.53 5.44
N THR A 550 29.36 -9.73 4.39
CA THR A 550 30.26 -9.67 3.22
C THR A 550 31.36 -8.62 3.37
N GLY A 551 31.14 -7.59 4.19
CA GLY A 551 32.07 -6.51 4.52
C GLY A 551 32.83 -6.72 5.83
N ALA A 552 33.25 -5.61 6.44
CA ALA A 552 33.96 -5.57 7.71
C ALA A 552 33.01 -5.68 8.91
N VAL A 553 33.48 -6.32 9.99
CA VAL A 553 32.78 -6.38 11.28
C VAL A 553 33.52 -5.56 12.33
N THR A 554 32.78 -4.72 13.06
CA THR A 554 33.24 -4.13 14.33
C THR A 554 32.44 -4.74 15.47
N PHE A 555 33.13 -5.46 16.35
CA PHE A 555 32.52 -6.11 17.51
C PHE A 555 32.41 -5.14 18.70
N GLY A 556 31.40 -5.39 19.53
CA GLY A 556 31.10 -4.73 20.80
C GLY A 556 29.90 -5.44 21.45
N GLY A 557 29.35 -4.93 22.54
CA GLY A 557 28.08 -5.40 23.09
C GLY A 557 28.06 -6.88 23.47
N THR A 558 26.94 -7.56 23.25
CA THR A 558 26.70 -8.93 23.76
C THR A 558 26.61 -9.98 22.64
N LEU A 559 27.32 -11.10 22.82
CA LEU A 559 27.02 -12.37 22.16
C LEU A 559 26.17 -13.22 23.11
N ASP A 560 24.98 -13.63 22.67
CA ASP A 560 24.10 -14.52 23.42
C ASP A 560 23.90 -15.84 22.67
N VAL A 561 24.38 -16.94 23.25
CA VAL A 561 24.30 -18.26 22.65
C VAL A 561 23.39 -19.15 23.48
N SER A 562 22.46 -19.84 22.82
CA SER A 562 21.59 -20.81 23.48
C SER A 562 21.54 -22.14 22.74
N LEU A 563 21.14 -23.19 23.44
CA LEU A 563 20.99 -24.53 22.86
C LEU A 563 19.51 -24.79 22.57
N ILE A 564 19.23 -25.26 21.35
CA ILE A 564 17.93 -25.81 21.00
C ILE A 564 17.71 -27.09 21.83
N PRO A 565 16.49 -27.35 22.34
CA PRO A 565 16.22 -28.51 23.17
C PRO A 565 16.78 -29.82 22.59
N ASP A 566 17.31 -30.66 23.48
CA ASP A 566 17.92 -31.97 23.19
C ASP A 566 19.26 -31.93 22.43
N PHE A 567 19.77 -30.76 22.04
CA PHE A 567 21.13 -30.65 21.52
C PHE A 567 22.14 -30.67 22.67
N THR A 568 23.05 -31.64 22.63
CA THR A 568 24.18 -31.74 23.56
C THR A 568 25.48 -31.54 22.77
N PRO A 569 26.14 -30.37 22.92
CA PRO A 569 27.43 -30.16 22.29
C PRO A 569 28.49 -31.16 22.80
N ALA A 570 29.39 -31.58 21.92
CA ALA A 570 30.42 -32.57 22.20
C ALA A 570 31.82 -32.01 21.93
N ALA A 571 32.83 -32.64 22.53
CA ALA A 571 34.24 -32.36 22.23
C ALA A 571 34.54 -32.42 20.73
N ASP A 572 35.52 -31.61 20.31
CA ASP A 572 35.97 -31.42 18.92
C ASP A 572 34.89 -30.90 17.96
N GLN A 573 33.83 -30.27 18.47
CA GLN A 573 32.86 -29.54 17.65
C GLN A 573 33.24 -28.07 17.48
N ASN A 574 32.96 -27.56 16.28
CA ASN A 574 33.24 -26.20 15.87
C ASN A 574 32.02 -25.62 15.17
N PHE A 575 31.58 -24.44 15.59
CA PHE A 575 30.46 -23.71 15.02
C PHE A 575 30.96 -22.39 14.46
N THR A 576 30.94 -22.23 13.14
CA THR A 576 31.24 -20.95 12.50
C THR A 576 30.00 -20.06 12.57
N ILE A 577 29.85 -19.32 13.67
CA ILE A 577 28.65 -18.51 13.96
C ILE A 577 28.64 -17.18 13.20
N MET A 578 29.80 -16.69 12.76
CA MET A 578 29.89 -15.54 11.84
C MET A 578 30.96 -15.72 10.77
N THR A 579 30.71 -15.14 9.58
CA THR A 579 31.70 -14.94 8.52
C THR A 579 31.78 -13.47 8.14
N TYR A 580 32.96 -12.98 7.75
CA TYR A 580 33.21 -11.57 7.39
C TYR A 580 34.48 -11.40 6.55
N ALA A 581 34.65 -10.24 5.90
CA ALA A 581 35.86 -9.94 5.15
C ALA A 581 37.05 -9.53 6.03
N SER A 582 36.77 -8.80 7.11
CA SER A 582 37.77 -8.41 8.13
C SER A 582 37.06 -8.08 9.45
N ARG A 583 37.81 -8.03 10.55
CA ARG A 583 37.27 -7.67 11.87
C ARG A 583 38.11 -6.66 12.63
N SER A 584 37.45 -5.97 13.56
CA SER A 584 38.08 -5.23 14.66
C SER A 584 37.23 -5.36 15.93
N GLY A 585 37.85 -5.18 17.10
CA GLY A 585 37.18 -5.39 18.39
C GLY A 585 36.91 -6.86 18.73
N GLU A 586 36.23 -7.06 19.85
CA GLU A 586 35.70 -8.32 20.40
C GLU A 586 34.34 -8.01 21.07
N PHE A 587 33.52 -9.03 21.38
CA PHE A 587 32.31 -8.81 22.16
C PHE A 587 32.67 -8.36 23.59
N ASP A 588 31.88 -7.44 24.17
CA ASP A 588 32.08 -6.97 25.53
C ASP A 588 31.55 -7.97 26.57
N THR A 589 30.54 -8.77 26.19
CA THR A 589 29.90 -9.79 27.05
C THR A 589 29.58 -11.03 26.24
N GLU A 590 29.90 -12.20 26.81
CA GLU A 590 29.66 -13.51 26.21
C GLU A 590 28.75 -14.33 27.12
N ASN A 591 27.48 -14.48 26.74
CA ASN A 591 26.52 -15.32 27.42
C ASN A 591 26.50 -16.68 26.73
N LEU A 592 27.23 -17.65 27.27
CA LEU A 592 27.37 -18.98 26.69
C LEU A 592 26.63 -20.03 27.53
N PRO A 593 25.99 -21.03 26.91
CA PRO A 593 25.25 -22.05 27.63
C PRO A 593 26.23 -23.00 28.34
N SER A 594 25.83 -23.53 29.50
CA SER A 594 26.64 -24.51 30.23
C SER A 594 26.84 -25.79 29.41
N LEU A 595 28.06 -26.31 29.40
CA LEU A 595 28.40 -27.62 28.83
C LEU A 595 28.40 -28.73 29.89
N SER A 596 28.32 -29.98 29.45
CA SER A 596 28.40 -31.15 30.33
C SER A 596 29.85 -31.53 30.65
N GLY A 597 30.12 -31.94 31.89
CA GLY A 597 31.45 -32.38 32.31
C GLY A 597 32.46 -31.22 32.32
N ASP A 598 33.70 -31.52 31.91
CA ASP A 598 34.82 -30.56 31.89
C ASP A 598 34.96 -29.84 30.55
N LEU A 599 33.93 -29.88 29.70
CA LEU A 599 33.92 -29.17 28.42
C LEU A 599 33.78 -27.66 28.64
N GLU A 600 34.52 -26.88 27.87
CA GLU A 600 34.45 -25.42 27.85
C GLU A 600 34.25 -24.89 26.43
N TRP A 601 33.64 -23.72 26.34
CA TRP A 601 33.56 -22.99 25.08
C TRP A 601 34.81 -22.14 24.89
N ILE A 602 35.40 -22.20 23.71
CA ILE A 602 36.45 -21.29 23.26
C ILE A 602 35.91 -20.47 22.08
N LEU A 603 35.87 -19.15 22.24
CA LEU A 603 35.56 -18.24 21.16
C LEU A 603 36.85 -17.84 20.44
N GLU A 604 36.95 -18.17 19.15
CA GLU A 604 38.11 -17.88 18.31
C GLU A 604 37.77 -16.83 17.26
N TYR A 605 38.31 -15.63 17.45
CA TYR A 605 38.19 -14.52 16.51
C TYR A 605 39.21 -14.64 15.36
N GLY A 606 38.86 -15.40 14.32
CA GLY A 606 39.65 -15.52 13.11
C GLY A 606 39.67 -14.25 12.25
N PRO A 607 40.52 -14.20 11.20
CA PRO A 607 40.60 -13.05 10.31
C PRO A 607 39.35 -12.86 9.42
N THR A 608 38.61 -13.93 9.14
CA THR A 608 37.42 -13.91 8.26
C THR A 608 36.22 -14.68 8.82
N ALA A 609 36.30 -15.15 10.07
CA ALA A 609 35.25 -15.92 10.71
C ALA A 609 35.39 -15.91 12.23
N LEU A 610 34.25 -15.94 12.92
CA LEU A 610 34.16 -16.18 14.36
C LEU A 610 33.72 -17.62 14.59
N LEU A 611 34.54 -18.37 15.32
CA LEU A 611 34.27 -19.77 15.63
C LEU A 611 34.02 -19.94 17.12
N LEU A 612 32.95 -20.66 17.46
CA LEU A 612 32.73 -21.18 18.79
C LEU A 612 33.17 -22.65 18.80
N LYS A 613 34.15 -23.00 19.62
CA LYS A 613 34.78 -24.32 19.64
C LYS A 613 34.61 -25.00 20.99
N ILE A 614 34.57 -26.32 20.95
CA ILE A 614 34.71 -27.18 22.13
C ILE A 614 35.98 -28.00 21.91
N PRO A 615 37.12 -27.64 22.50
CA PRO A 615 38.32 -28.46 22.38
C PRO A 615 38.07 -29.84 23.01
N SER A 616 38.81 -30.85 22.56
CA SER A 616 38.94 -32.09 23.32
C SER A 616 39.60 -31.79 24.67
N SER A 617 39.02 -32.33 25.75
CA SER A 617 39.72 -32.41 27.03
C SER A 617 40.96 -33.28 26.81
N THR A 618 42.15 -32.78 27.13
CA THR A 618 43.35 -33.63 27.18
C THR A 618 43.11 -34.71 28.24
N ALA A 619 43.06 -35.97 27.83
CA ALA A 619 42.99 -37.08 28.78
C ALA A 619 44.25 -37.05 29.66
N LEU A 620 44.08 -37.12 30.98
CA LEU A 620 45.18 -37.14 31.95
C LEU A 620 45.66 -38.57 32.19
N GLY A 621 46.97 -38.77 32.30
CA GLY A 621 47.60 -40.07 32.52
C GLY A 621 47.79 -40.40 33.99
N SER A 622 48.27 -41.62 34.26
CA SER A 622 48.67 -42.04 35.61
C SER A 622 49.94 -42.88 35.58
N ILE A 623 50.72 -42.86 36.66
CA ILE A 623 51.91 -43.69 36.85
C ILE A 623 51.76 -44.46 38.16
N SER A 624 51.97 -45.78 38.14
CA SER A 624 51.90 -46.63 39.32
C SER A 624 52.90 -47.78 39.28
N GLY A 625 53.27 -48.27 40.44
CA GLY A 625 54.20 -49.38 40.62
C GLY A 625 54.31 -49.77 42.08
N THR A 626 55.25 -50.65 42.38
CA THR A 626 55.55 -51.11 43.74
C THR A 626 56.97 -50.72 44.13
N VAL A 627 57.22 -50.49 45.42
CA VAL A 627 58.60 -50.35 45.92
C VAL A 627 58.98 -51.54 46.78
N SER A 628 59.89 -52.37 46.28
CA SER A 628 60.38 -53.57 46.96
C SER A 628 61.66 -53.27 47.75
N CYS A 629 61.61 -53.47 49.06
CA CYS A 629 62.78 -53.35 49.93
C CYS A 629 63.42 -54.72 50.17
N VAL A 630 64.69 -54.88 49.80
CA VAL A 630 65.41 -56.16 49.87
C VAL A 630 66.63 -56.09 50.79
N GLY A 631 67.21 -57.25 51.08
CA GLY A 631 68.33 -57.35 52.02
C GLY A 631 67.93 -56.96 53.43
N SER A 632 68.73 -56.10 54.09
CA SER A 632 68.46 -55.61 55.45
C SER A 632 67.29 -54.64 55.54
N LEU A 633 66.77 -54.14 54.41
CA LEU A 633 65.59 -53.28 54.36
C LEU A 633 64.28 -54.08 54.27
N SER A 634 64.35 -55.42 54.15
CA SER A 634 63.16 -56.26 54.05
C SER A 634 62.34 -56.21 55.34
N GLY A 635 61.11 -55.69 55.25
CA GLY A 635 60.23 -55.48 56.40
C GLY A 635 60.59 -54.25 57.24
N SER A 636 61.28 -53.26 56.65
CA SER A 636 61.57 -51.98 57.29
C SER A 636 60.29 -51.29 57.80
N PRO A 637 60.26 -50.78 59.04
CA PRO A 637 59.13 -50.03 59.58
C PRO A 637 59.16 -48.53 59.21
N TYR A 638 60.21 -48.07 58.51
CA TYR A 638 60.38 -46.65 58.17
C TYR A 638 59.52 -46.25 56.97
N GLU A 639 59.13 -44.98 56.94
CA GLU A 639 58.33 -44.39 55.87
C GLU A 639 59.18 -44.22 54.61
N LEU A 640 58.58 -44.53 53.46
CA LEU A 640 59.22 -44.48 52.16
C LEU A 640 58.56 -43.41 51.31
N PHE A 641 59.38 -42.56 50.69
CA PHE A 641 58.95 -41.49 49.83
C PHE A 641 59.16 -41.91 48.39
N VAL A 642 58.09 -41.84 47.59
CA VAL A 642 58.15 -42.00 46.14
C VAL A 642 57.93 -40.63 45.53
N ASP A 643 58.93 -40.15 44.82
CA ASP A 643 59.00 -38.81 44.28
C ASP A 643 58.81 -38.83 42.76
N LEU A 644 57.92 -37.97 42.27
CA LEU A 644 57.71 -37.73 40.85
C LEU A 644 58.47 -36.47 40.43
N HIS A 645 59.30 -36.57 39.40
CA HIS A 645 60.09 -35.46 38.89
C HIS A 645 59.84 -35.23 37.40
N ILE A 646 59.87 -33.97 36.97
CA ILE A 646 59.96 -33.61 35.55
C ILE A 646 61.43 -33.56 35.10
N VAL A 647 62.34 -33.25 36.04
CA VAL A 647 63.80 -33.32 35.84
C VAL A 647 64.44 -33.95 37.08
N PRO A 648 65.23 -35.04 36.97
CA PRO A 648 65.73 -35.81 38.12
C PRO A 648 66.58 -35.03 39.15
N THR A 649 67.11 -33.87 38.77
CA THR A 649 67.97 -33.03 39.63
C THR A 649 67.23 -31.86 40.28
N THR A 650 65.92 -31.76 40.07
CA THR A 650 65.07 -30.71 40.64
C THR A 650 64.18 -31.28 41.74
N ALA A 651 63.57 -30.40 42.55
CA ALA A 651 62.59 -30.84 43.55
C ALA A 651 61.45 -31.63 42.88
N PRO A 652 60.86 -32.63 43.57
CA PRO A 652 59.72 -33.37 43.04
C PRO A 652 58.54 -32.44 42.80
N VAL A 653 57.76 -32.79 41.77
CA VAL A 653 56.48 -32.14 41.47
C VAL A 653 55.32 -32.78 42.24
N ASP A 654 55.50 -34.01 42.71
CA ASP A 654 54.58 -34.70 43.61
C ASP A 654 55.33 -35.79 44.39
N THR A 655 54.86 -36.13 45.59
CA THR A 655 55.48 -37.13 46.48
C THR A 655 54.41 -37.96 47.16
N VAL A 656 54.55 -39.29 47.11
CA VAL A 656 53.65 -40.24 47.78
C VAL A 656 54.42 -40.98 48.86
N HIS A 657 53.79 -41.12 50.03
CA HIS A 657 54.35 -41.79 51.18
C HIS A 657 53.76 -43.20 51.30
N ILE A 658 54.62 -44.22 51.35
CA ILE A 658 54.21 -45.63 51.39
C ILE A 658 55.07 -46.42 52.40
N SER A 659 54.68 -47.68 52.68
CA SER A 659 55.56 -48.62 53.38
C SER A 659 56.30 -49.52 52.38
N CYS A 660 57.41 -50.13 52.82
CA CYS A 660 58.11 -51.12 52.02
C CYS A 660 57.19 -52.27 51.57
N GLY A 661 57.09 -52.46 50.25
CA GLY A 661 56.25 -53.48 49.61
C GLY A 661 54.85 -53.02 49.23
N ASP A 662 54.47 -51.77 49.52
CA ASP A 662 53.20 -51.19 49.09
C ASP A 662 53.29 -50.65 47.65
N ASP A 663 52.11 -50.48 47.04
CA ASP A 663 51.92 -49.84 45.75
C ASP A 663 51.90 -48.30 45.90
N TYR A 664 52.41 -47.57 44.91
CA TYR A 664 52.25 -46.12 44.79
C TYR A 664 51.53 -45.76 43.49
N ARG A 665 50.95 -44.55 43.45
CA ARG A 665 50.23 -44.04 42.29
C ARG A 665 50.24 -42.51 42.22
N PHE A 666 50.51 -41.98 41.04
CA PHE A 666 50.32 -40.58 40.66
C PHE A 666 49.22 -40.51 39.59
N ASP A 667 48.17 -39.74 39.84
CA ASP A 667 47.02 -39.55 38.95
C ASP A 667 47.03 -38.14 38.33
N ASP A 668 46.11 -37.89 37.39
CA ASP A 668 45.86 -36.58 36.81
C ASP A 668 47.09 -35.92 36.13
N LEU A 669 47.99 -36.73 35.57
CA LEU A 669 49.23 -36.27 34.96
C LEU A 669 48.98 -35.68 33.56
N PRO A 670 49.32 -34.41 33.29
CA PRO A 670 49.32 -33.86 31.94
C PRO A 670 50.36 -34.54 31.03
N ASP A 671 50.21 -34.38 29.72
CA ASP A 671 51.20 -34.83 28.75
C ASP A 671 52.60 -34.25 29.05
N GLY A 672 53.60 -35.12 29.16
CA GLY A 672 54.94 -34.74 29.55
C GLY A 672 55.85 -35.91 29.94
N SER A 673 57.12 -35.59 30.15
CA SER A 673 58.16 -36.52 30.57
C SER A 673 58.29 -36.53 32.10
N TYR A 674 58.21 -37.71 32.70
CA TYR A 674 58.29 -37.91 34.14
C TYR A 674 59.37 -38.94 34.52
N TYR A 675 59.90 -38.82 35.74
CA TYR A 675 60.87 -39.73 36.34
C TYR A 675 60.41 -40.05 37.76
N VAL A 676 60.51 -41.31 38.16
CA VAL A 676 60.11 -41.75 39.51
C VAL A 676 61.32 -42.22 40.30
N GLY A 677 61.53 -41.60 41.46
CA GLY A 677 62.54 -41.97 42.45
C GLY A 677 61.87 -42.46 43.72
N ALA A 678 62.57 -43.30 44.49
CA ALA A 678 62.14 -43.72 45.81
C ALA A 678 63.31 -43.63 46.79
N TRP A 679 63.03 -43.24 48.03
CA TRP A 679 64.01 -43.20 49.10
C TRP A 679 63.39 -43.45 50.47
N LEU A 680 64.21 -43.91 51.40
CA LEU A 680 63.79 -44.29 52.75
C LEU A 680 64.38 -43.31 53.77
N ASP A 681 63.52 -42.67 54.57
CA ASP A 681 63.94 -41.80 55.69
C ASP A 681 64.23 -42.68 56.93
N GLU A 682 65.48 -43.12 57.09
CA GLU A 682 65.85 -44.03 58.19
C GLU A 682 66.01 -43.28 59.52
N ASN A 683 66.13 -41.96 59.50
CA ASN A 683 66.42 -41.15 60.67
C ASN A 683 65.26 -40.24 61.13
N GLU A 684 64.10 -40.33 60.45
CA GLU A 684 62.90 -39.51 60.66
C GLU A 684 63.20 -38.00 60.63
N SER A 685 64.14 -37.58 59.76
CA SER A 685 64.58 -36.18 59.69
C SER A 685 63.56 -35.26 58.99
N GLY A 686 62.62 -35.82 58.22
CA GLY A 686 61.51 -35.08 57.59
C GLY A 686 61.64 -34.88 56.07
N ASP A 687 60.83 -33.97 55.53
CA ASP A 687 60.47 -33.74 54.12
C ASP A 687 61.57 -33.12 53.22
N GLY A 688 62.84 -33.46 53.47
CA GLY A 688 64.00 -33.06 52.67
C GLY A 688 64.45 -34.13 51.66
N PRO A 689 65.41 -33.82 50.76
CA PRO A 689 66.02 -34.85 49.93
C PRO A 689 66.74 -35.90 50.81
N PRO A 690 66.90 -37.15 50.35
CA PRO A 690 67.52 -38.21 51.14
C PRO A 690 68.90 -37.81 51.64
N ASP A 691 69.16 -38.08 52.92
CA ASP A 691 70.48 -37.86 53.52
C ASP A 691 71.53 -38.73 52.81
N PRO A 692 72.82 -38.33 52.75
CA PRO A 692 73.85 -39.03 51.96
C PRO A 692 74.05 -40.52 52.28
N ASP A 693 73.58 -40.98 53.45
CA ASP A 693 73.70 -42.37 53.92
C ASP A 693 72.37 -43.15 53.79
N GLU A 694 71.32 -42.54 53.24
CA GLU A 694 69.99 -43.16 53.11
C GLU A 694 69.83 -43.96 51.81
N PRO A 695 69.13 -45.12 51.87
CA PRO A 695 68.79 -45.88 50.68
C PRO A 695 67.90 -45.07 49.74
N HIS A 696 68.36 -44.87 48.51
CA HIS A 696 67.56 -44.28 47.43
C HIS A 696 67.81 -45.02 46.10
N ALA A 697 66.80 -45.09 45.26
CA ALA A 697 66.87 -45.65 43.92
C ALA A 697 65.91 -44.94 42.97
N TRP A 698 66.19 -45.03 41.68
CA TRP A 698 65.29 -44.58 40.63
C TRP A 698 64.70 -45.79 39.92
N TYR A 699 63.53 -45.62 39.30
CA TYR A 699 63.12 -46.55 38.25
C TYR A 699 64.12 -46.48 37.09
N GLY A 700 64.78 -47.61 36.77
CA GLY A 700 65.81 -47.66 35.73
C GLY A 700 67.08 -46.87 36.08
N ALA A 701 67.60 -46.06 35.15
CA ALA A 701 68.84 -45.29 35.35
C ALA A 701 68.80 -43.80 34.93
N PRO A 702 68.04 -42.94 35.63
CA PRO A 702 66.58 -42.98 35.72
C PRO A 702 65.95 -43.03 34.31
N ASP A 703 64.97 -43.90 34.10
CA ASP A 703 64.28 -44.04 32.82
C ASP A 703 63.12 -43.03 32.73
N VAL A 704 62.93 -42.43 31.54
CA VAL A 704 61.84 -41.48 31.29
C VAL A 704 60.52 -42.19 31.03
N ILE A 705 59.45 -41.69 31.64
CA ILE A 705 58.07 -42.12 31.41
C ILE A 705 57.34 -41.01 30.68
N GLU A 706 56.89 -41.27 29.46
CA GLU A 706 56.22 -40.29 28.59
C GLU A 706 54.69 -40.45 28.69
N ILE A 707 54.04 -39.54 29.41
CA ILE A 707 52.58 -39.42 29.37
C ILE A 707 52.22 -38.68 28.09
N SER A 708 51.40 -39.33 27.26
CA SER A 708 50.80 -38.72 26.07
C SER A 708 49.39 -39.25 25.89
N GLY A 709 48.43 -38.35 25.63
CA GLY A 709 47.03 -38.70 25.36
C GLY A 709 46.35 -39.51 26.47
N GLY A 710 46.71 -39.26 27.74
CA GLY A 710 46.10 -39.90 28.92
C GLY A 710 46.47 -41.35 29.17
N ASN A 711 47.56 -41.84 28.56
CA ASN A 711 48.05 -43.19 28.80
C ASN A 711 48.44 -43.40 30.28
N SER A 712 48.19 -44.59 30.80
CA SER A 712 48.58 -44.98 32.16
C SER A 712 49.70 -46.02 32.13
N PHE A 713 50.71 -45.83 32.98
CA PHE A 713 51.84 -46.75 33.13
C PHE A 713 51.74 -47.47 34.47
N THR A 714 51.82 -48.79 34.43
CA THR A 714 51.84 -49.70 35.58
C THR A 714 53.15 -50.48 35.59
N GLU A 715 53.47 -51.16 36.69
CA GLU A 715 54.71 -51.96 36.84
C GLU A 715 55.99 -51.10 36.77
N ILE A 716 55.90 -49.83 37.18
CA ILE A 716 57.06 -48.97 37.39
C ILE A 716 57.68 -49.33 38.76
N ASP A 717 58.22 -50.54 38.85
CA ASP A 717 58.68 -51.09 40.12
C ASP A 717 60.10 -50.63 40.46
N ILE A 718 60.31 -50.20 41.71
CA ILE A 718 61.62 -49.78 42.23
C ILE A 718 62.09 -50.77 43.29
N THR A 719 63.37 -51.14 43.27
CA THR A 719 63.97 -51.97 44.32
C THR A 719 64.96 -51.15 45.13
N LEU A 720 64.73 -51.04 46.44
CA LEU A 720 65.65 -50.43 47.39
C LEU A 720 66.49 -51.50 48.08
N GLU A 721 67.81 -51.32 48.05
CA GLU A 721 68.78 -52.12 48.79
C GLU A 721 69.59 -51.23 49.73
N ALA A 722 69.95 -51.73 50.91
CA ALA A 722 70.79 -50.97 51.84
C ALA A 722 72.20 -50.77 51.26
N PRO A 723 72.84 -49.61 51.49
CA PRO A 723 74.23 -49.40 51.10
C PRO A 723 75.16 -50.41 51.82
N PHE A 724 75.97 -51.14 51.05
CA PHE A 724 76.99 -52.06 51.60
C PHE A 724 78.12 -51.27 52.29
N PHE A 725 78.05 -51.09 53.61
CA PHE A 725 79.19 -50.58 54.39
C PHE A 725 80.24 -51.67 54.64
N ILE A 726 81.36 -51.64 53.91
CA ILE A 726 82.56 -52.39 54.30
C ILE A 726 83.22 -51.68 55.48
N TYR A 727 82.97 -52.14 56.70
CA TYR A 727 83.79 -51.77 57.87
C TYR A 727 85.20 -52.39 57.72
N LEU A 728 86.19 -51.59 57.33
CA LEU A 728 87.61 -51.94 57.45
C LEU A 728 88.09 -51.58 58.87
N PRO A 729 88.42 -52.55 59.75
CA PRO A 729 89.04 -52.22 61.03
C PRO A 729 90.48 -51.74 60.81
N LEU A 730 90.76 -50.51 61.22
CA LEU A 730 92.09 -49.92 61.29
C LEU A 730 92.94 -50.67 62.33
N ILE A 731 93.87 -51.52 61.89
CA ILE A 731 94.92 -52.08 62.76
C ILE A 731 96.14 -51.17 62.68
N VAL A 732 96.37 -50.38 63.73
CA VAL A 732 97.60 -49.63 63.94
C VAL A 732 98.67 -50.57 64.52
N LYS A 733 99.83 -50.65 63.87
CA LYS A 733 101.11 -50.98 64.53
C LYS A 733 102.27 -50.28 63.85
#